data_AF-A0A2R8CE44-F1
#
_entry.id   AF-A0A2R8CE44-F1
#
_cell.length_a   1.000
_cell.length_b   1.000
_cell.length_c   1.000
_cell.angle_alpha   90.00
_cell.angle_beta   90.00
_cell.angle_gamma   90.00
#
_symmetry.space_group_name_H-M   'P 1'
#
loop_
_entity.id
_entity.type
_entity.pdbx_description
1 polymer ?
#
loop_
_entity_poly.entity_id
_entity_poly.type
_entity_poly.pdbx_seq_one_letter_code
_entity_poly.pdbx_strand_id
1 'polypeptide(L)'
;MGIRFFSDRNRPVHMGSYPLERLSRLTPAPNLSGVPAMPTLSFHRPEHPESIVNAMGEFQAMMDAIRDGFVNSAQSDIPDDPQERSNHLKAFGYYNDASMVGVGRLTSDAILEVPRRNPDVDRLAHALKTRQTKTFASGIDMIMADLKESIEAPVTPVDGHKNAIVFLYEHTRDPRPDEPGSDWILDAQDHRACLRGTETAVVIANYIRLLGYDARAHTLTTSEVDLGRLAVAAGLVSAEQGALVAPWLGTRFGLAAITTEMELAPDQPLAPMSQQPWFKTQGPAWWLGKGFAKSAFNRDPFARRNYVDGGHPFERLKRVDKPTTYIDEANVARVPKRADMFARSLFGDMGKGNQEAARGGHYVRKSAPSFAQRRALGAFVLLQDGDANPHGTRPTQEQRNADNLKAASYFLGVDAVGTSRCPTWSWYSHDAAGQPIEPTHDNAVSMIIDQGFETMEGASGDDWIAVSQSMRAYLRFSLLGGVIAQQIRNLGYKAKAHTVMDGEVLQPPLLLLAGLGEVSRIGEVILNPYLGPRLKSGAVTTDMPMAHDKPIDFGLQNFCNSCNKCARECPSGAITAGPKLMFNGYEIWKSDSQKCTTYRITQQGGAMCGRCMKTCPWNLEGLFSQAPFRWAATNIPTSAPILAKLDDAVGNGGLNEVKKWWWDVELDESGGYRQAKHPVNRRDLQLDLDLKYEDQTLAVYPAPLAPPPYPYPFPMDREAGIAAYEAMISAKEYQDRLSRGDGSMVHRYTNDGDAPVIQVSISKVDQMTADVTKYEFSTLDGSPLPDWKAGAHLDIVVAPEFLRQYSMSGNPAETGTYQIGVLREDEGRGGSSLLHRIFTEGRKVFISKPINHFELDEAASKTFLMGGGIGITPMIAFAHRLHALGADFELHYSASRKDGAGYLDDLATMPWADRVSLHFSDQGTRADLDQVLSGYQPGWHVYTCGPDRYMDGVMQAAERQGFPEEARHLEYFSVPEQPDYENHPFKLKLARSGRVLDVPAEKTAADVMVEHGLSVDIKCSDGICGVCKCGLISGEVEHRDFVLSNKQRETAIITCQSRAAEPDGIIEIDA
;
A
#
# COMPACT_ATOMS: atom_id res chain seq x y z
N MET A 1 -16.15 29.88 -0.39
CA MET A 1 -17.08 28.94 0.27
C MET A 1 -18.33 29.67 0.74
N GLY A 2 -19.50 29.04 0.63
CA GLY A 2 -20.73 29.57 1.23
C GLY A 2 -20.70 29.50 2.75
N ILE A 3 -21.55 30.29 3.41
CA ILE A 3 -21.56 30.38 4.87
C ILE A 3 -22.30 29.19 5.47
N ARG A 4 -21.65 28.46 6.39
CA ARG A 4 -22.27 27.42 7.22
C ARG A 4 -22.52 27.98 8.62
N PHE A 5 -23.79 28.17 8.97
CA PHE A 5 -24.19 28.77 10.26
C PHE A 5 -24.30 27.74 11.38
N PHE A 6 -24.76 26.54 11.07
CA PHE A 6 -25.03 25.49 12.06
C PHE A 6 -24.17 24.25 11.82
N SER A 7 -23.75 23.63 12.92
CA SER A 7 -23.09 22.33 12.91
C SER A 7 -24.07 21.23 12.54
N ASP A 8 -23.58 20.19 11.86
CA ASP A 8 -24.33 18.96 11.66
C ASP A 8 -23.86 17.83 12.60
N ARG A 9 -23.13 18.15 13.68
CA ARG A 9 -22.58 17.17 14.64
C ARG A 9 -23.59 16.15 15.17
N ASN A 10 -24.88 16.52 15.24
CA ASN A 10 -25.98 15.67 15.72
C ASN A 10 -26.75 14.96 14.59
N ARG A 11 -26.27 15.03 13.34
CA ARG A 11 -26.87 14.35 12.19
C ARG A 11 -26.08 13.08 11.86
N PRO A 12 -26.71 11.90 11.88
CA PRO A 12 -26.08 10.66 11.42
C PRO A 12 -25.63 10.74 9.96
N VAL A 13 -24.51 10.11 9.65
CA VAL A 13 -23.88 10.19 8.30
C VAL A 13 -24.79 9.62 7.21
N HIS A 14 -25.57 8.57 7.49
CA HIS A 14 -26.48 7.95 6.53
C HIS A 14 -27.63 8.87 6.06
N MET A 15 -27.87 9.99 6.74
CA MET A 15 -28.86 10.98 6.31
C MET A 15 -28.28 11.99 5.29
N GLY A 16 -26.97 11.97 5.04
CA GLY A 16 -26.31 12.79 4.02
C GLY A 16 -26.33 14.29 4.27
N SER A 17 -25.84 15.06 3.29
CA SER A 17 -25.74 16.52 3.40
C SER A 17 -27.04 17.27 3.08
N TYR A 18 -27.93 16.67 2.30
CA TYR A 18 -29.25 17.21 1.94
C TYR A 18 -30.34 16.65 2.87
N PRO A 19 -31.41 17.43 3.17
CA PRO A 19 -32.45 17.00 4.10
C PRO A 19 -33.53 16.12 3.43
N LEU A 20 -33.12 14.97 2.89
CA LEU A 20 -34.00 14.03 2.16
C LEU A 20 -35.14 13.46 3.01
N GLU A 21 -34.97 13.40 4.33
CA GLU A 21 -35.99 12.96 5.29
C GLU A 21 -37.19 13.90 5.38
N ARG A 22 -37.08 15.13 4.86
CA ARG A 22 -38.13 16.14 4.92
C ARG A 22 -39.06 16.10 3.70
N LEU A 23 -38.73 15.31 2.69
CA LEU A 23 -39.49 15.17 1.45
C LEU A 23 -40.73 14.28 1.65
N SER A 24 -41.82 14.62 0.97
CA SER A 24 -42.99 13.76 0.87
C SER A 24 -42.70 12.58 -0.05
N ARG A 25 -43.12 11.38 0.38
CA ARG A 25 -42.90 10.11 -0.33
C ARG A 25 -44.23 9.43 -0.68
N LEU A 26 -44.23 8.59 -1.69
CA LEU A 26 -45.41 7.89 -2.21
C LEU A 26 -45.54 6.49 -1.61
N THR A 27 -46.78 6.03 -1.49
CA THR A 27 -47.14 4.63 -1.25
C THR A 27 -48.50 4.36 -1.91
N PRO A 28 -48.61 3.44 -2.90
CA PRO A 28 -47.57 2.56 -3.45
C PRO A 28 -46.60 3.26 -4.44
N ALA A 29 -45.60 2.52 -4.94
CA ALA A 29 -44.61 3.02 -5.88
C ALA A 29 -45.21 3.49 -7.23
N PRO A 30 -44.65 4.51 -7.88
CA PRO A 30 -45.13 5.01 -9.16
C PRO A 30 -44.80 4.04 -10.31
N ASN A 31 -45.56 4.12 -11.41
CA ASN A 31 -45.29 3.34 -12.63
C ASN A 31 -43.99 3.82 -13.30
N LEU A 32 -43.02 2.92 -13.49
CA LEU A 32 -41.70 3.23 -14.06
C LEU A 32 -41.66 3.25 -15.60
N SER A 33 -42.73 2.83 -16.28
CA SER A 33 -42.78 2.83 -17.76
C SER A 33 -42.70 4.23 -18.39
N GLY A 34 -43.11 5.26 -17.65
CA GLY A 34 -43.04 6.67 -18.07
C GLY A 34 -41.71 7.37 -17.78
N VAL A 35 -40.72 6.65 -17.24
CA VAL A 35 -39.40 7.21 -16.94
C VAL A 35 -38.62 7.36 -18.25
N PRO A 36 -38.08 8.56 -18.57
CA PRO A 36 -37.28 8.75 -19.78
C PRO A 36 -35.99 7.93 -19.70
N ALA A 37 -35.60 7.33 -20.82
CA ALA A 37 -34.36 6.59 -20.91
C ALA A 37 -33.16 7.54 -20.69
N MET A 38 -32.19 7.09 -19.89
CA MET A 38 -30.95 7.85 -19.68
C MET A 38 -30.10 7.87 -20.96
N PRO A 39 -29.47 9.00 -21.32
CA PRO A 39 -28.58 9.05 -22.48
C PRO A 39 -27.38 8.13 -22.33
N THR A 40 -26.74 7.77 -23.44
CA THR A 40 -25.43 7.09 -23.45
C THR A 40 -24.34 8.14 -23.48
N LEU A 41 -23.34 8.00 -22.63
CA LEU A 41 -22.25 8.96 -22.50
C LEU A 41 -20.97 8.44 -23.18
N SER A 42 -20.31 9.28 -23.98
CA SER A 42 -19.03 8.98 -24.62
C SER A 42 -17.94 9.89 -24.08
N PHE A 43 -16.78 9.33 -23.75
CA PHE A 43 -15.59 10.08 -23.31
C PHE A 43 -14.65 10.48 -24.46
N HIS A 44 -15.12 10.38 -25.70
CA HIS A 44 -14.36 10.78 -26.89
C HIS A 44 -14.92 12.07 -27.49
N ARG A 45 -14.07 13.09 -27.57
CA ARG A 45 -14.35 14.39 -28.22
C ARG A 45 -13.19 14.74 -29.17
N PRO A 46 -13.08 14.07 -30.33
CA PRO A 46 -12.00 14.32 -31.28
C PRO A 46 -12.01 15.74 -31.84
N GLU A 47 -13.18 16.38 -31.93
CA GLU A 47 -13.34 17.77 -32.39
C GLU A 47 -12.86 18.82 -31.36
N HIS A 48 -12.67 18.40 -30.10
CA HIS A 48 -12.20 19.24 -28.99
C HIS A 48 -11.05 18.52 -28.27
N PRO A 49 -9.88 18.37 -28.92
CA PRO A 49 -8.76 17.58 -28.38
C PRO A 49 -8.24 18.09 -27.03
N GLU A 50 -8.40 19.38 -26.75
CA GLU A 50 -8.06 20.04 -25.48
C GLU A 50 -9.08 19.78 -24.36
N SER A 51 -10.23 19.17 -24.64
CA SER A 51 -11.24 18.85 -23.61
C SER A 51 -10.73 17.78 -22.66
N ILE A 52 -10.90 18.01 -21.35
CA ILE A 52 -10.52 17.04 -20.32
C ILE A 52 -11.33 15.74 -20.38
N VAL A 53 -12.46 15.75 -21.10
CA VAL A 53 -13.27 14.56 -21.36
C VAL A 53 -12.43 13.43 -21.95
N ASN A 54 -11.54 13.75 -22.89
CA ASN A 54 -10.64 12.77 -23.52
C ASN A 54 -9.69 12.11 -22.50
N ALA A 55 -9.22 12.87 -21.51
CA ALA A 55 -8.34 12.36 -20.47
C ALA A 55 -9.05 11.52 -19.41
N MET A 56 -10.35 11.73 -19.20
CA MET A 56 -11.17 10.93 -18.27
C MET A 56 -11.47 9.52 -18.81
N GLY A 57 -11.46 9.33 -20.13
CA GLY A 57 -11.91 8.09 -20.79
C GLY A 57 -11.18 6.83 -20.32
N GLU A 58 -9.85 6.86 -20.19
CA GLU A 58 -9.09 5.67 -19.79
C GLU A 58 -9.37 5.25 -18.34
N PHE A 59 -9.58 6.22 -17.46
CA PHE A 59 -9.91 5.97 -16.06
C PHE A 59 -11.35 5.44 -15.91
N GLN A 60 -12.30 5.99 -16.67
CA GLN A 60 -13.66 5.47 -16.73
C GLN A 60 -13.66 4.01 -17.24
N ALA A 61 -12.95 3.74 -18.33
CA ALA A 61 -12.86 2.40 -18.91
C ALA A 61 -12.17 1.40 -17.97
N MET A 62 -11.14 1.82 -17.23
CA MET A 62 -10.50 0.99 -16.20
C MET A 62 -11.48 0.62 -15.09
N MET A 63 -12.27 1.59 -14.61
CA MET A 63 -13.27 1.33 -13.58
C MET A 63 -14.41 0.43 -14.10
N ASP A 64 -14.85 0.62 -15.34
CA ASP A 64 -15.82 -0.27 -15.99
C ASP A 64 -15.28 -1.71 -16.11
N ALA A 65 -13.97 -1.90 -16.32
CA ALA A 65 -13.33 -3.21 -16.38
C ALA A 65 -13.30 -3.94 -15.02
N ILE A 66 -13.26 -3.20 -13.91
CA ILE A 66 -13.18 -3.76 -12.54
C ILE A 66 -14.50 -3.63 -11.75
N ARG A 67 -15.60 -3.30 -12.45
CA ARG A 67 -16.93 -3.13 -11.83
C ARG A 67 -17.51 -4.42 -11.23
N ASP A 68 -16.94 -5.55 -11.64
CA ASP A 68 -17.29 -6.90 -11.19
C ASP A 68 -16.05 -7.66 -10.68
N GLY A 69 -16.23 -8.85 -10.12
CA GLY A 69 -15.15 -9.75 -9.72
C GLY A 69 -15.62 -10.85 -8.78
N PHE A 70 -14.65 -11.58 -8.22
CA PHE A 70 -14.95 -12.71 -7.34
C PHE A 70 -15.70 -12.27 -6.07
N VAL A 71 -16.68 -13.09 -5.69
CA VAL A 71 -17.38 -13.02 -4.41
C VAL A 71 -16.58 -13.83 -3.39
N ASN A 72 -16.35 -13.26 -2.21
CA ASN A 72 -15.67 -13.97 -1.14
C ASN A 72 -16.50 -15.17 -0.70
N SER A 73 -15.95 -16.38 -0.79
CA SER A 73 -16.64 -17.61 -0.36
C SER A 73 -16.87 -17.65 1.15
N ALA A 74 -16.04 -16.96 1.93
CA ALA A 74 -16.23 -16.80 3.36
C ALA A 74 -17.15 -15.60 3.64
N GLN A 75 -18.44 -15.88 3.79
CA GLN A 75 -19.43 -14.86 4.15
C GLN A 75 -19.05 -14.19 5.48
N SER A 76 -19.14 -12.86 5.55
CA SER A 76 -18.72 -12.05 6.72
C SER A 76 -19.83 -11.90 7.79
N ASP A 77 -19.43 -11.66 9.04
CA ASP A 77 -20.32 -11.40 10.17
C ASP A 77 -20.75 -9.93 10.17
N ILE A 78 -21.82 -9.63 9.44
CA ILE A 78 -22.39 -8.29 9.35
C ILE A 78 -23.78 -8.27 10.02
N PRO A 79 -24.30 -7.10 10.44
CA PRO A 79 -25.63 -7.00 11.02
C PRO A 79 -26.71 -7.62 10.12
N ASP A 80 -27.67 -8.35 10.71
CA ASP A 80 -28.77 -8.99 9.96
C ASP A 80 -29.87 -8.02 9.54
N ASP A 81 -30.04 -6.90 10.25
CA ASP A 81 -31.08 -5.91 9.97
C ASP A 81 -30.85 -5.23 8.60
N PRO A 82 -31.76 -5.40 7.62
CA PRO A 82 -31.65 -4.74 6.33
C PRO A 82 -31.66 -3.21 6.40
N GLN A 83 -32.27 -2.63 7.44
CA GLN A 83 -32.27 -1.18 7.65
C GLN A 83 -30.89 -0.67 8.08
N GLU A 84 -30.21 -1.39 8.97
CA GLU A 84 -28.83 -1.08 9.36
C GLU A 84 -27.88 -1.22 8.17
N ARG A 85 -28.01 -2.28 7.35
CA ARG A 85 -27.24 -2.42 6.11
C ARG A 85 -27.48 -1.26 5.14
N SER A 86 -28.74 -0.86 4.94
CA SER A 86 -29.07 0.31 4.11
C SER A 86 -28.46 1.60 4.67
N ASN A 87 -28.50 1.81 5.99
CA ASN A 87 -27.90 2.99 6.63
C ASN A 87 -26.37 3.00 6.45
N HIS A 88 -25.71 1.86 6.68
CA HIS A 88 -24.28 1.71 6.49
C HIS A 88 -23.85 2.02 5.06
N LEU A 89 -24.51 1.43 4.06
CA LEU A 89 -24.15 1.63 2.65
C LEU A 89 -24.47 3.03 2.14
N LYS A 90 -25.53 3.67 2.66
CA LYS A 90 -25.78 5.11 2.43
C LYS A 90 -24.67 5.96 3.02
N ALA A 91 -24.29 5.73 4.27
CA ALA A 91 -23.20 6.45 4.91
C ALA A 91 -21.88 6.25 4.14
N PHE A 92 -21.61 5.04 3.64
CA PHE A 92 -20.44 4.77 2.82
C PHE A 92 -20.50 5.50 1.47
N GLY A 93 -21.67 5.61 0.85
CA GLY A 93 -21.89 6.44 -0.35
C GLY A 93 -21.61 7.92 -0.10
N TYR A 94 -22.15 8.49 0.99
CA TYR A 94 -21.87 9.89 1.38
C TYR A 94 -20.42 10.12 1.75
N TYR A 95 -19.81 9.15 2.41
CA TYR A 95 -18.38 9.16 2.70
C TYR A 95 -17.57 9.24 1.40
N ASN A 96 -17.98 8.59 0.30
CA ASN A 96 -17.37 8.73 -1.03
C ASN A 96 -17.96 9.92 -1.86
N ASP A 97 -18.52 10.93 -1.19
CA ASP A 97 -18.99 12.20 -1.76
C ASP A 97 -20.20 12.10 -2.70
N ALA A 98 -21.00 11.03 -2.60
CA ALA A 98 -22.31 11.02 -3.25
C ALA A 98 -23.16 12.18 -2.69
N SER A 99 -23.84 12.92 -3.56
CA SER A 99 -24.69 14.05 -3.14
C SER A 99 -25.96 13.55 -2.48
N MET A 100 -26.56 12.48 -3.01
CA MET A 100 -27.72 11.79 -2.45
C MET A 100 -27.57 10.28 -2.68
N VAL A 101 -28.01 9.48 -1.72
CA VAL A 101 -28.00 8.01 -1.80
C VAL A 101 -29.36 7.46 -1.42
N GLY A 102 -29.87 6.53 -2.22
CA GLY A 102 -31.15 5.86 -2.00
C GLY A 102 -31.05 4.37 -2.31
N VAL A 103 -31.92 3.59 -1.69
CA VAL A 103 -32.02 2.15 -1.91
C VAL A 103 -33.37 1.84 -2.54
N GLY A 104 -33.40 1.10 -3.63
CA GLY A 104 -34.62 0.65 -4.31
C GLY A 104 -34.64 -0.86 -4.49
N ARG A 105 -35.80 -1.41 -4.84
CA ARG A 105 -35.89 -2.79 -5.33
C ARG A 105 -35.48 -2.83 -6.80
N LEU A 106 -34.73 -3.87 -7.18
CA LEU A 106 -34.50 -4.17 -8.58
C LEU A 106 -35.72 -4.95 -9.10
N THR A 107 -36.39 -4.39 -10.09
CA THR A 107 -37.56 -4.99 -10.73
C THR A 107 -37.26 -5.27 -12.20
N SER A 108 -37.97 -6.20 -12.82
CA SER A 108 -37.69 -6.64 -14.19
C SER A 108 -37.80 -5.52 -15.22
N ASP A 109 -38.66 -4.53 -14.97
CA ASP A 109 -38.79 -3.32 -15.78
C ASP A 109 -37.60 -2.37 -15.64
N ALA A 110 -36.70 -2.54 -14.68
CA ALA A 110 -35.45 -1.79 -14.63
C ALA A 110 -34.29 -2.48 -15.37
N ILE A 111 -34.45 -3.72 -15.83
CA ILE A 111 -33.43 -4.43 -16.62
C ILE A 111 -33.50 -3.98 -18.08
N LEU A 112 -32.34 -3.66 -18.66
CA LEU A 112 -32.24 -3.29 -20.07
C LEU A 112 -32.33 -4.52 -20.95
N GLU A 113 -33.11 -4.45 -22.03
CA GLU A 113 -33.17 -5.51 -23.05
C GLU A 113 -31.80 -5.76 -23.70
N VAL A 114 -31.04 -4.68 -23.91
CA VAL A 114 -29.66 -4.72 -24.43
C VAL A 114 -28.75 -4.02 -23.43
N PRO A 115 -27.84 -4.74 -22.75
CA PRO A 115 -26.85 -4.13 -21.88
C PRO A 115 -25.98 -3.12 -22.62
N ARG A 116 -25.62 -2.03 -21.94
CA ARG A 116 -24.65 -1.05 -22.40
C ARG A 116 -23.24 -1.52 -22.05
N ARG A 117 -22.30 -1.35 -22.97
CA ARG A 117 -20.89 -1.67 -22.77
C ARG A 117 -20.01 -0.53 -23.27
N ASN A 118 -19.06 -0.12 -22.43
CA ASN A 118 -18.00 0.78 -22.84
C ASN A 118 -17.03 0.06 -23.80
N PRO A 119 -16.87 0.54 -25.05
CA PRO A 119 -15.99 -0.10 -26.03
C PRO A 119 -14.50 0.01 -25.68
N ASP A 120 -14.09 0.94 -24.81
CA ASP A 120 -12.68 1.15 -24.46
C ASP A 120 -12.11 0.12 -23.46
N VAL A 121 -12.96 -0.68 -22.83
CA VAL A 121 -12.57 -1.69 -21.83
C VAL A 121 -11.61 -2.72 -22.43
N ASP A 122 -11.85 -3.14 -23.68
CA ASP A 122 -11.09 -4.21 -24.33
C ASP A 122 -9.61 -3.82 -24.54
N ARG A 123 -9.35 -2.53 -24.80
CA ARG A 123 -7.99 -1.98 -24.96
C ARG A 123 -7.19 -2.07 -23.65
N LEU A 124 -7.84 -1.82 -22.51
CA LEU A 124 -7.19 -1.83 -21.18
C LEU A 124 -6.96 -3.23 -20.62
N ALA A 125 -7.82 -4.19 -20.99
CA ALA A 125 -7.62 -5.60 -20.65
C ALA A 125 -6.27 -6.12 -21.14
N HIS A 126 -5.77 -5.66 -22.29
CA HIS A 126 -4.44 -6.03 -22.77
C HIS A 126 -3.31 -5.45 -21.90
N ALA A 127 -3.42 -4.19 -21.49
CA ALA A 127 -2.40 -3.54 -20.65
C ALA A 127 -2.27 -4.22 -19.28
N LEU A 128 -3.37 -4.69 -18.69
CA LEU A 128 -3.39 -5.47 -17.44
C LEU A 128 -2.72 -6.84 -17.57
N LYS A 129 -2.69 -7.41 -18.78
CA LYS A 129 -2.04 -8.71 -19.03
C LYS A 129 -0.54 -8.61 -19.25
N THR A 130 -0.05 -7.47 -19.76
CA THR A 130 1.32 -7.37 -20.29
C THR A 130 2.23 -6.43 -19.51
N ARG A 131 1.71 -5.51 -18.70
CA ARG A 131 2.53 -4.53 -17.95
C ARG A 131 2.88 -5.02 -16.55
N GLN A 132 4.17 -4.99 -16.21
CA GLN A 132 4.67 -5.18 -14.85
C GLN A 132 4.81 -3.84 -14.13
N THR A 133 4.31 -3.74 -12.91
CA THR A 133 4.45 -2.55 -12.06
C THR A 133 5.83 -2.48 -11.39
N LYS A 134 6.39 -1.28 -11.20
CA LYS A 134 7.65 -1.05 -10.48
C LYS A 134 7.39 -0.31 -9.16
N THR A 135 7.00 -1.02 -8.11
CA THR A 135 6.65 -0.40 -6.83
C THR A 135 6.91 -1.32 -5.62
N PHE A 136 7.15 -0.71 -4.45
CA PHE A 136 7.16 -1.39 -3.14
C PHE A 136 5.81 -1.37 -2.42
N ALA A 137 4.74 -0.94 -3.10
CA ALA A 137 3.41 -0.95 -2.50
C ALA A 137 3.03 -2.38 -2.08
N SER A 138 2.86 -2.59 -0.78
CA SER A 138 2.59 -3.91 -0.22
C SER A 138 1.43 -4.63 -0.93
N GLY A 139 1.57 -5.92 -1.22
CA GLY A 139 0.50 -6.72 -1.84
C GLY A 139 0.07 -6.29 -3.25
N ILE A 140 0.80 -5.40 -3.93
CA ILE A 140 0.45 -4.96 -5.29
C ILE A 140 0.43 -6.13 -6.28
N ASP A 141 1.37 -7.06 -6.20
CA ASP A 141 1.43 -8.22 -7.09
C ASP A 141 0.17 -9.08 -6.99
N MET A 142 -0.36 -9.26 -5.78
CA MET A 142 -1.65 -9.94 -5.55
C MET A 142 -2.81 -9.17 -6.17
N ILE A 143 -2.85 -7.85 -5.99
CA ILE A 143 -3.91 -7.02 -6.59
C ILE A 143 -3.86 -7.11 -8.12
N MET A 144 -2.68 -7.06 -8.72
CA MET A 144 -2.53 -7.16 -10.18
C MET A 144 -2.92 -8.55 -10.70
N ALA A 145 -2.57 -9.61 -9.98
CA ALA A 145 -3.00 -10.97 -10.30
C ALA A 145 -4.54 -11.10 -10.23
N ASP A 146 -5.16 -10.65 -9.13
CA ASP A 146 -6.61 -10.72 -8.95
C ASP A 146 -7.36 -9.87 -10.00
N LEU A 147 -6.80 -8.71 -10.38
CA LEU A 147 -7.34 -7.87 -11.45
C LEU A 147 -7.29 -8.57 -12.82
N LYS A 148 -6.16 -9.22 -13.14
CA LYS A 148 -6.01 -9.99 -14.38
C LYS A 148 -7.03 -11.13 -14.44
N GLU A 149 -7.14 -11.91 -13.37
CA GLU A 149 -8.09 -13.03 -13.28
C GLU A 149 -9.54 -12.55 -13.37
N SER A 150 -9.89 -11.44 -12.72
CA SER A 150 -11.24 -10.86 -12.77
C SER A 150 -11.66 -10.45 -14.19
N ILE A 151 -10.71 -9.99 -15.00
CA ILE A 151 -10.97 -9.59 -16.40
C ILE A 151 -11.07 -10.79 -17.33
N GLU A 152 -10.38 -11.88 -17.00
CA GLU A 152 -10.42 -13.13 -17.77
C GLU A 152 -11.65 -13.99 -17.40
N ALA A 153 -12.26 -13.73 -16.24
CA ALA A 153 -13.48 -14.39 -15.81
C ALA A 153 -14.69 -14.01 -16.71
N PRO A 154 -15.58 -14.99 -17.01
CA PRO A 154 -16.81 -14.70 -17.72
C PRO A 154 -17.73 -13.80 -16.88
N VAL A 155 -18.41 -12.84 -17.55
CA VAL A 155 -19.40 -11.97 -16.90
C VAL A 155 -20.60 -12.80 -16.44
N THR A 156 -20.94 -12.71 -15.16
CA THR A 156 -22.12 -13.40 -14.59
C THR A 156 -23.42 -12.64 -14.90
N PRO A 157 -24.60 -13.28 -14.97
CA PRO A 157 -25.88 -12.56 -15.04
C PRO A 157 -26.22 -11.84 -13.72
N VAL A 158 -27.06 -10.81 -13.76
CA VAL A 158 -27.56 -10.11 -12.54
C VAL A 158 -28.94 -10.60 -12.09
N ASP A 159 -29.40 -11.74 -12.59
CA ASP A 159 -30.78 -12.24 -12.40
C ASP A 159 -31.11 -12.55 -10.93
N GLY A 160 -30.10 -12.84 -10.10
CA GLY A 160 -30.25 -13.07 -8.66
C GLY A 160 -30.39 -11.79 -7.83
N HIS A 161 -30.05 -10.62 -8.40
CA HIS A 161 -30.04 -9.36 -7.68
C HIS A 161 -31.45 -8.85 -7.40
N LYS A 162 -31.71 -8.41 -6.16
CA LYS A 162 -33.05 -7.94 -5.71
C LYS A 162 -33.09 -6.49 -5.28
N ASN A 163 -31.92 -5.92 -4.97
CA ASN A 163 -31.79 -4.57 -4.43
C ASN A 163 -30.85 -3.75 -5.30
N ALA A 164 -31.11 -2.46 -5.35
CA ALA A 164 -30.26 -1.49 -5.98
C ALA A 164 -29.92 -0.35 -5.01
N ILE A 165 -28.64 0.04 -4.95
CA ILE A 165 -28.20 1.25 -4.27
C ILE A 165 -27.90 2.27 -5.36
N VAL A 166 -28.51 3.44 -5.30
CA VAL A 166 -28.39 4.48 -6.32
C VAL A 166 -27.68 5.68 -5.73
N PHE A 167 -26.66 6.16 -6.44
CA PHE A 167 -25.87 7.33 -6.09
C PHE A 167 -26.14 8.44 -7.09
N LEU A 168 -26.47 9.61 -6.56
CA LEU A 168 -26.68 10.82 -7.34
C LEU A 168 -25.53 11.80 -7.07
N TYR A 169 -24.94 12.31 -8.14
CA TYR A 169 -23.87 13.30 -8.11
C TYR A 169 -24.34 14.60 -8.74
N GLU A 170 -24.37 15.68 -7.97
CA GLU A 170 -24.80 16.99 -8.48
C GLU A 170 -23.82 17.57 -9.51
N HIS A 171 -24.34 18.40 -10.42
CA HIS A 171 -23.52 19.30 -11.20
C HIS A 171 -23.35 20.62 -10.45
N THR A 172 -22.11 21.01 -10.19
CA THR A 172 -21.75 22.38 -9.79
C THR A 172 -22.04 23.35 -10.94
N ARG A 173 -21.98 24.67 -10.74
CA ARG A 173 -22.16 25.67 -11.82
C ARG A 173 -21.38 25.32 -13.10
N ASP A 174 -22.00 25.43 -14.27
CA ASP A 174 -21.27 25.25 -15.53
C ASP A 174 -20.16 26.29 -15.67
N PRO A 175 -18.96 25.91 -16.15
CA PRO A 175 -17.90 26.87 -16.41
C PRO A 175 -18.35 27.95 -17.40
N ARG A 176 -17.97 29.20 -17.16
CA ARG A 176 -18.26 30.31 -18.09
C ARG A 176 -17.22 30.29 -19.21
N PRO A 177 -17.58 30.46 -20.48
CA PRO A 177 -16.62 30.41 -21.59
C PRO A 177 -15.48 31.43 -21.50
N ASP A 178 -15.68 32.53 -20.79
CA ASP A 178 -14.72 33.63 -20.62
C ASP A 178 -14.00 33.62 -19.28
N GLU A 179 -14.26 32.65 -18.39
CA GLU A 179 -13.56 32.60 -17.10
C GLU A 179 -12.18 31.94 -17.22
N PRO A 180 -11.16 32.41 -16.47
CA PRO A 180 -9.83 31.80 -16.47
C PRO A 180 -9.88 30.31 -16.09
N GLY A 181 -9.16 29.49 -16.85
CA GLY A 181 -9.06 28.06 -16.64
C GLY A 181 -10.19 27.21 -17.23
N SER A 182 -11.14 27.82 -17.95
CA SER A 182 -12.30 27.10 -18.51
C SER A 182 -12.01 26.28 -19.76
N ASP A 183 -10.85 26.47 -20.41
CA ASP A 183 -10.54 25.92 -21.74
C ASP A 183 -10.79 24.42 -21.86
N TRP A 184 -10.52 23.65 -20.80
CA TRP A 184 -10.60 22.19 -20.84
C TRP A 184 -11.93 21.62 -20.33
N ILE A 185 -12.72 22.40 -19.59
CA ILE A 185 -13.82 21.90 -18.74
C ILE A 185 -15.23 22.29 -19.22
N LEU A 186 -15.33 23.00 -20.34
CA LEU A 186 -16.62 23.32 -20.94
C LEU A 186 -17.39 22.05 -21.32
N ASP A 187 -18.69 22.03 -21.00
CA ASP A 187 -19.61 20.94 -21.33
C ASP A 187 -19.14 19.56 -20.82
N ALA A 188 -18.52 19.48 -19.63
CA ALA A 188 -17.95 18.23 -19.10
C ALA A 188 -18.66 17.72 -17.82
N GLN A 189 -19.79 18.32 -17.41
CA GLN A 189 -20.43 18.01 -16.13
C GLN A 189 -20.94 16.57 -16.05
N ASP A 190 -21.57 16.06 -17.11
CA ASP A 190 -22.07 14.68 -17.17
C ASP A 190 -20.92 13.66 -17.02
N HIS A 191 -19.80 13.92 -17.72
CA HIS A 191 -18.59 13.10 -17.64
C HIS A 191 -17.96 13.13 -16.26
N ARG A 192 -17.88 14.32 -15.65
CA ARG A 192 -17.39 14.48 -14.29
C ARG A 192 -18.29 13.73 -13.30
N ALA A 193 -19.60 13.89 -13.37
CA ALA A 193 -20.53 13.18 -12.50
C ALA A 193 -20.48 11.65 -12.71
N CYS A 194 -20.36 11.18 -13.96
CA CYS A 194 -20.18 9.77 -14.29
C CYS A 194 -18.89 9.20 -13.70
N LEU A 195 -17.75 9.90 -13.88
CA LEU A 195 -16.46 9.47 -13.36
C LEU A 195 -16.48 9.34 -11.82
N ARG A 196 -17.04 10.36 -11.15
CA ARG A 196 -17.15 10.38 -9.68
C ARG A 196 -18.12 9.33 -9.15
N GLY A 197 -19.27 9.13 -9.81
CA GLY A 197 -20.24 8.10 -9.46
C GLY A 197 -19.74 6.69 -9.68
N THR A 198 -18.97 6.48 -10.75
CA THR A 198 -18.35 5.19 -11.05
C THR A 198 -17.36 4.79 -9.96
N GLU A 199 -16.47 5.69 -9.51
CA GLU A 199 -15.52 5.40 -8.41
C GLU A 199 -16.27 4.84 -7.19
N THR A 200 -17.34 5.51 -6.76
CA THR A 200 -18.13 5.10 -5.60
C THR A 200 -18.83 3.77 -5.81
N ALA A 201 -19.48 3.58 -6.97
CA ALA A 201 -20.21 2.36 -7.27
C ALA A 201 -19.27 1.15 -7.31
N VAL A 202 -18.11 1.28 -7.95
CA VAL A 202 -17.11 0.20 -8.06
C VAL A 202 -16.52 -0.17 -6.71
N VAL A 203 -16.18 0.83 -5.88
CA VAL A 203 -15.65 0.59 -4.54
C VAL A 203 -16.67 -0.12 -3.67
N ILE A 204 -17.92 0.35 -3.63
CA ILE A 204 -18.93 -0.23 -2.74
C ILE A 204 -19.41 -1.60 -3.26
N ALA A 205 -19.47 -1.83 -4.58
CA ALA A 205 -19.73 -3.16 -5.14
C ALA A 205 -18.63 -4.15 -4.72
N ASN A 206 -17.36 -3.73 -4.79
CA ASN A 206 -16.25 -4.55 -4.33
C ASN A 206 -16.31 -4.82 -2.82
N TYR A 207 -16.69 -3.82 -2.02
CA TYR A 207 -16.92 -3.99 -0.59
C TYR A 207 -17.98 -5.07 -0.30
N ILE A 208 -19.12 -5.04 -1.01
CA ILE A 208 -20.19 -6.03 -0.83
C ILE A 208 -19.72 -7.45 -1.20
N ARG A 209 -18.94 -7.60 -2.28
CA ARG A 209 -18.33 -8.89 -2.66
C ARG A 209 -17.33 -9.40 -1.64
N LEU A 210 -16.53 -8.52 -1.04
CA LEU A 210 -15.62 -8.89 0.06
C LEU A 210 -16.38 -9.39 1.30
N LEU A 211 -17.60 -8.92 1.52
CA LEU A 211 -18.48 -9.40 2.59
C LEU A 211 -19.16 -10.75 2.26
N GLY A 212 -19.03 -11.24 1.03
CA GLY A 212 -19.57 -12.52 0.57
C GLY A 212 -20.95 -12.45 -0.08
N TYR A 213 -21.32 -11.31 -0.66
CA TYR A 213 -22.55 -11.15 -1.43
C TYR A 213 -22.25 -10.71 -2.86
N ASP A 214 -22.95 -11.25 -3.85
CA ASP A 214 -22.77 -10.79 -5.22
C ASP A 214 -23.27 -9.35 -5.39
N ALA A 215 -22.50 -8.56 -6.13
CA ALA A 215 -22.78 -7.15 -6.40
C ALA A 215 -22.07 -6.66 -7.64
N ARG A 216 -22.77 -5.83 -8.43
CA ARG A 216 -22.25 -5.23 -9.67
C ARG A 216 -22.48 -3.74 -9.72
N ALA A 217 -21.47 -3.00 -10.17
CA ALA A 217 -21.57 -1.56 -10.44
C ALA A 217 -22.12 -1.26 -11.86
N HIS A 218 -22.94 -0.22 -11.96
CA HIS A 218 -23.63 0.24 -13.15
C HIS A 218 -23.44 1.75 -13.36
N THR A 219 -23.10 2.15 -14.58
CA THR A 219 -22.71 3.51 -14.95
C THR A 219 -23.40 3.95 -16.25
N LEU A 220 -23.21 5.21 -16.66
CA LEU A 220 -23.75 5.69 -17.94
C LEU A 220 -23.04 5.11 -19.17
N THR A 221 -21.85 4.51 -18.97
CA THR A 221 -21.04 3.89 -20.02
C THR A 221 -21.21 2.37 -20.08
N THR A 222 -21.44 1.72 -18.95
CA THR A 222 -21.60 0.26 -18.86
C THR A 222 -22.68 -0.13 -17.84
N SER A 223 -23.77 -0.76 -18.30
CA SER A 223 -24.91 -1.12 -17.44
C SER A 223 -25.86 -2.15 -18.05
N GLU A 224 -26.34 -3.07 -17.23
CA GLU A 224 -27.47 -3.99 -17.50
C GLU A 224 -28.83 -3.43 -17.08
N VAL A 225 -28.86 -2.29 -16.39
CA VAL A 225 -30.07 -1.70 -15.79
C VAL A 225 -30.25 -0.24 -16.18
N ASP A 226 -31.50 0.22 -16.20
CA ASP A 226 -31.84 1.63 -16.40
C ASP A 226 -31.68 2.42 -15.10
N LEU A 227 -30.63 3.24 -15.05
CA LEU A 227 -30.30 4.04 -13.87
C LEU A 227 -31.40 5.05 -13.49
N GLY A 228 -32.15 5.57 -14.47
CA GLY A 228 -33.23 6.50 -14.23
C GLY A 228 -34.41 5.84 -13.51
N ARG A 229 -34.80 4.65 -13.97
CA ARG A 229 -35.84 3.83 -13.31
C ARG A 229 -35.44 3.47 -11.89
N LEU A 230 -34.18 3.06 -11.69
CA LEU A 230 -33.64 2.79 -10.35
C LEU A 230 -33.66 4.04 -9.45
N ALA A 231 -33.30 5.22 -9.97
CA ALA A 231 -33.31 6.45 -9.19
C ALA A 231 -34.71 6.89 -8.75
N VAL A 232 -35.74 6.66 -9.58
CA VAL A 232 -37.14 6.87 -9.22
C VAL A 232 -37.57 5.87 -8.14
N ALA A 233 -37.27 4.59 -8.34
CA ALA A 233 -37.60 3.52 -7.39
C ALA A 233 -36.93 3.73 -6.02
N ALA A 234 -35.69 4.20 -5.99
CA ALA A 234 -34.93 4.52 -4.79
C ALA A 234 -35.34 5.86 -4.14
N GLY A 235 -36.31 6.58 -4.72
CA GLY A 235 -36.81 7.83 -4.15
C GLY A 235 -35.78 8.95 -4.09
N LEU A 236 -34.95 9.07 -5.13
CA LEU A 236 -34.01 10.19 -5.31
C LEU A 236 -34.51 11.24 -6.31
N VAL A 237 -35.28 10.81 -7.31
CA VAL A 237 -35.83 11.67 -8.36
C VAL A 237 -37.31 11.36 -8.61
N SER A 238 -38.04 12.33 -9.17
CA SER A 238 -39.36 12.14 -9.78
C SER A 238 -39.26 12.26 -11.30
N ALA A 239 -40.11 11.52 -12.03
CA ALA A 239 -40.25 11.68 -13.48
C ALA A 239 -41.35 12.71 -13.77
N GLU A 240 -40.98 13.84 -14.34
CA GLU A 240 -41.87 14.98 -14.57
C GLU A 240 -41.63 15.56 -15.97
N GLN A 241 -42.71 15.71 -16.76
CA GLN A 241 -42.67 16.36 -18.08
C GLN A 241 -41.58 15.80 -19.02
N GLY A 242 -41.32 14.48 -18.96
CA GLY A 242 -40.30 13.83 -19.80
C GLY A 242 -38.86 13.99 -19.31
N ALA A 243 -38.64 14.51 -18.11
CA ALA A 243 -37.32 14.63 -17.47
C ALA A 243 -37.30 14.02 -16.07
N LEU A 244 -36.11 13.66 -15.60
CA LEU A 244 -35.88 13.29 -14.20
C LEU A 244 -35.54 14.54 -13.40
N VAL A 245 -36.23 14.74 -12.27
CA VAL A 245 -36.09 15.92 -11.43
C VAL A 245 -35.68 15.50 -10.03
N ALA A 246 -34.48 15.92 -9.62
CA ALA A 246 -33.97 15.76 -8.27
C ALA A 246 -34.35 16.97 -7.40
N PRO A 247 -34.78 16.77 -6.14
CA PRO A 247 -35.01 17.86 -5.19
C PRO A 247 -33.78 18.78 -5.08
N TRP A 248 -34.01 20.10 -5.05
CA TRP A 248 -32.98 21.16 -5.02
C TRP A 248 -32.05 21.27 -6.24
N LEU A 249 -31.82 20.18 -6.99
CA LEU A 249 -30.88 20.11 -8.11
C LEU A 249 -31.55 20.23 -9.48
N GLY A 250 -32.86 19.96 -9.58
CA GLY A 250 -33.55 19.92 -10.87
C GLY A 250 -33.01 18.78 -11.73
N THR A 251 -32.65 19.05 -12.98
CA THR A 251 -32.06 18.09 -13.92
C THR A 251 -30.53 18.00 -13.86
N ARG A 252 -29.89 18.72 -12.93
CA ARG A 252 -28.43 18.91 -12.89
C ARG A 252 -27.73 17.85 -12.04
N PHE A 253 -27.71 16.61 -12.52
CA PHE A 253 -27.05 15.51 -11.82
C PHE A 253 -26.67 14.35 -12.76
N GLY A 254 -25.69 13.56 -12.33
CA GLY A 254 -25.38 12.24 -12.87
C GLY A 254 -25.79 11.12 -11.91
N LEU A 255 -25.87 9.89 -12.44
CA LEU A 255 -26.27 8.70 -11.70
C LEU A 255 -25.24 7.57 -11.86
N ALA A 256 -25.08 6.79 -10.80
CA ALA A 256 -24.46 5.47 -10.81
C ALA A 256 -25.25 4.56 -9.85
N ALA A 257 -25.16 3.24 -10.03
CA ALA A 257 -25.86 2.30 -9.16
C ALA A 257 -25.05 1.04 -8.88
N ILE A 258 -25.46 0.31 -7.85
CA ILE A 258 -25.03 -1.06 -7.57
C ILE A 258 -26.28 -1.92 -7.53
N THR A 259 -26.26 -3.07 -8.20
CA THR A 259 -27.24 -4.13 -7.96
C THR A 259 -26.59 -5.24 -7.13
N THR A 260 -27.35 -5.88 -6.25
CA THR A 260 -26.80 -6.91 -5.33
C THR A 260 -27.84 -7.90 -4.84
N GLU A 261 -27.37 -9.08 -4.45
CA GLU A 261 -28.13 -10.08 -3.69
C GLU A 261 -28.28 -9.73 -2.21
N MET A 262 -27.41 -8.87 -1.65
CA MET A 262 -27.48 -8.44 -0.26
C MET A 262 -28.86 -7.85 0.05
N GLU A 263 -29.50 -8.35 1.11
CA GLU A 263 -30.81 -7.85 1.54
C GLU A 263 -30.68 -6.45 2.15
N LEU A 264 -31.46 -5.50 1.62
CA LEU A 264 -31.47 -4.10 2.04
C LEU A 264 -32.91 -3.61 2.19
N ALA A 265 -33.13 -2.69 3.15
CA ALA A 265 -34.40 -1.99 3.29
C ALA A 265 -34.51 -0.89 2.22
N PRO A 266 -35.53 -0.93 1.33
CA PRO A 266 -35.71 0.09 0.30
C PRO A 266 -36.29 1.39 0.87
N ASP A 267 -35.90 2.50 0.28
CA ASP A 267 -36.54 3.80 0.46
C ASP A 267 -37.87 3.86 -0.31
N GLN A 268 -38.73 4.81 0.10
CA GLN A 268 -39.97 5.07 -0.61
C GLN A 268 -39.76 6.08 -1.75
N PRO A 269 -40.41 5.90 -2.92
CA PRO A 269 -40.35 6.84 -4.03
C PRO A 269 -40.82 8.25 -3.68
N LEU A 270 -40.34 9.27 -4.39
CA LEU A 270 -40.70 10.66 -4.14
C LEU A 270 -42.08 11.02 -4.70
N ALA A 271 -42.83 11.84 -3.96
CA ALA A 271 -43.94 12.58 -4.55
C ALA A 271 -43.41 13.63 -5.54
N PRO A 272 -44.14 13.96 -6.63
CA PRO A 272 -43.74 14.99 -7.57
C PRO A 272 -43.41 16.32 -6.88
N MET A 273 -42.50 17.11 -7.45
CA MET A 273 -42.03 18.38 -6.88
C MET A 273 -43.18 19.37 -6.64
N SER A 274 -44.23 19.33 -7.47
CA SER A 274 -45.45 20.14 -7.29
C SER A 274 -46.25 19.80 -6.03
N GLN A 275 -46.06 18.62 -5.45
CA GLN A 275 -46.70 18.15 -4.23
C GLN A 275 -45.78 18.26 -2.99
N GLN A 276 -44.53 18.68 -3.17
CA GLN A 276 -43.59 18.81 -2.08
C GLN A 276 -43.92 20.03 -1.21
N PRO A 277 -43.98 19.89 0.13
CA PRO A 277 -44.31 20.99 1.02
C PRO A 277 -43.21 22.06 1.02
N TRP A 278 -43.53 23.25 0.51
CA TRP A 278 -42.57 24.35 0.34
C TRP A 278 -41.80 24.70 1.63
N PHE A 279 -42.46 24.74 2.80
CA PHE A 279 -41.78 25.02 4.07
C PHE A 279 -40.73 23.96 4.47
N LYS A 280 -40.88 22.72 3.99
CA LYS A 280 -39.92 21.65 4.24
C LYS A 280 -38.76 21.64 3.23
N THR A 281 -39.01 22.02 1.98
CA THR A 281 -38.01 21.96 0.90
C THR A 281 -37.30 23.29 0.66
N GLN A 282 -38.00 24.42 0.76
CA GLN A 282 -37.52 25.77 0.40
C GLN A 282 -37.64 26.79 1.56
N GLY A 283 -38.04 26.36 2.76
CA GLY A 283 -38.23 27.24 3.91
C GLY A 283 -36.95 27.67 4.65
N PRO A 284 -37.06 28.49 5.72
CA PRO A 284 -35.92 29.08 6.42
C PRO A 284 -34.87 28.09 6.96
N ALA A 285 -35.29 26.89 7.37
CA ALA A 285 -34.35 25.85 7.80
C ALA A 285 -33.38 25.46 6.68
N TRP A 286 -33.86 25.38 5.42
CA TRP A 286 -33.03 25.10 4.24
C TRP A 286 -32.10 26.26 3.91
N TRP A 287 -32.56 27.50 4.05
CA TRP A 287 -31.71 28.67 3.81
C TRP A 287 -30.51 28.72 4.74
N LEU A 288 -30.72 28.46 6.03
CA LEU A 288 -29.68 28.60 7.04
C LEU A 288 -28.89 27.30 7.30
N GLY A 289 -29.33 26.14 6.78
CA GLY A 289 -28.68 24.86 7.05
C GLY A 289 -28.96 24.30 8.45
N LYS A 290 -30.15 24.55 9.00
CA LYS A 290 -30.47 24.13 10.38
C LYS A 290 -30.71 22.60 10.44
N GLY A 291 -29.67 21.86 10.85
CA GLY A 291 -29.72 20.40 11.04
C GLY A 291 -29.16 19.58 9.87
N PHE A 292 -28.49 20.21 8.90
CA PHE A 292 -27.91 19.55 7.73
C PHE A 292 -26.79 20.41 7.13
N ALA A 293 -25.79 19.77 6.49
CA ALA A 293 -24.55 20.44 6.07
C ALA A 293 -24.74 21.41 4.89
N LYS A 294 -25.61 21.06 3.92
CA LYS A 294 -25.88 21.89 2.74
C LYS A 294 -27.10 22.79 2.92
N SER A 295 -27.04 23.98 2.35
CA SER A 295 -28.07 25.00 2.44
C SER A 295 -28.21 25.74 1.12
N ALA A 296 -29.24 26.58 1.01
CA ALA A 296 -29.40 27.46 -0.16
C ALA A 296 -28.17 28.35 -0.41
N PHE A 297 -27.38 28.68 0.62
CA PHE A 297 -26.26 29.61 0.54
C PHE A 297 -24.89 28.95 0.40
N ASN A 298 -24.76 27.63 0.58
CA ASN A 298 -23.48 26.93 0.50
C ASN A 298 -23.44 25.70 -0.41
N ARG A 299 -24.58 25.28 -1.00
CA ARG A 299 -24.68 24.03 -1.78
C ARG A 299 -23.70 23.93 -2.94
N ASP A 300 -23.38 25.04 -3.60
CA ASP A 300 -22.43 25.09 -4.72
C ASP A 300 -21.30 26.08 -4.36
N PRO A 301 -20.07 25.59 -4.12
CA PRO A 301 -18.93 26.45 -3.76
C PRO A 301 -18.51 27.40 -4.89
N PHE A 302 -18.88 27.11 -6.14
CA PHE A 302 -18.52 27.86 -7.35
C PHE A 302 -19.66 28.73 -7.89
N ALA A 303 -20.79 28.81 -7.17
CA ALA A 303 -21.92 29.66 -7.58
C ALA A 303 -21.52 31.14 -7.82
N ARG A 304 -20.49 31.63 -7.10
CA ARG A 304 -19.97 33.01 -7.19
C ARG A 304 -18.44 33.09 -7.28
N ARG A 305 -17.75 31.98 -7.54
CA ARG A 305 -16.29 31.90 -7.65
C ARG A 305 -15.91 31.26 -8.98
N ASN A 306 -14.76 31.64 -9.51
CA ASN A 306 -14.19 30.92 -10.64
C ASN A 306 -13.67 29.57 -10.15
N TYR A 307 -13.58 28.59 -11.05
CA TYR A 307 -13.00 27.30 -10.69
C TYR A 307 -11.52 27.43 -10.32
N VAL A 308 -10.76 28.28 -11.02
CA VAL A 308 -9.33 28.52 -10.74
C VAL A 308 -9.05 28.98 -9.29
N ASP A 309 -10.00 29.66 -8.66
CA ASP A 309 -9.87 30.18 -7.29
C ASP A 309 -10.13 29.12 -6.20
N GLY A 310 -10.62 27.94 -6.59
CA GLY A 310 -11.02 26.88 -5.67
C GLY A 310 -12.19 27.21 -4.73
N GLY A 311 -12.60 26.23 -3.92
CA GLY A 311 -13.68 26.39 -2.95
C GLY A 311 -13.30 27.25 -1.72
N HIS A 312 -12.02 27.26 -1.37
CA HIS A 312 -11.45 27.99 -0.23
C HIS A 312 -10.72 29.27 -0.66
N PRO A 313 -10.73 30.34 0.16
CA PRO A 313 -10.21 31.65 -0.24
C PRO A 313 -8.68 31.79 -0.12
N PHE A 314 -7.91 30.92 -0.78
CA PHE A 314 -6.44 30.94 -0.77
C PHE A 314 -5.82 32.24 -1.29
N GLU A 315 -6.56 33.03 -2.07
CA GLU A 315 -6.16 34.36 -2.56
C GLU A 315 -5.99 35.39 -1.45
N ARG A 316 -6.56 35.13 -0.25
CA ARG A 316 -6.50 36.04 0.91
C ARG A 316 -5.35 35.74 1.86
N LEU A 317 -4.62 34.66 1.64
CA LEU A 317 -3.49 34.29 2.49
C LEU A 317 -2.26 35.14 2.16
N LYS A 318 -1.47 35.45 3.19
CA LYS A 318 -0.18 36.12 3.00
C LYS A 318 0.77 35.17 2.26
N ARG A 319 1.26 35.63 1.12
CA ARG A 319 2.27 34.95 0.29
C ARG A 319 3.66 35.43 0.66
N VAL A 320 4.63 34.53 0.64
CA VAL A 320 6.05 34.80 0.94
C VAL A 320 6.93 34.11 -0.11
N ASP A 321 8.11 34.67 -0.39
CA ASP A 321 8.98 34.15 -1.45
C ASP A 321 9.69 32.84 -1.07
N LYS A 322 9.85 32.58 0.23
CA LYS A 322 10.43 31.35 0.78
C LYS A 322 9.51 30.76 1.84
N PRO A 323 9.48 29.43 2.02
CA PRO A 323 8.74 28.80 3.10
C PRO A 323 9.10 29.40 4.47
N THR A 324 8.18 29.31 5.43
CA THR A 324 8.35 29.82 6.81
C THR A 324 9.33 29.01 7.67
N THR A 325 9.88 27.94 7.12
CA THR A 325 10.92 27.09 7.71
C THR A 325 12.14 27.09 6.81
N TYR A 326 13.33 27.05 7.41
CA TYR A 326 14.58 27.13 6.66
C TYR A 326 14.84 25.85 5.85
N ILE A 327 15.28 26.01 4.60
CA ILE A 327 15.71 24.92 3.71
C ILE A 327 17.03 25.34 3.09
N ASP A 328 18.09 24.58 3.38
CA ASP A 328 19.38 24.67 2.71
C ASP A 328 19.37 23.79 1.46
N GLU A 329 18.72 24.29 0.40
CA GLU A 329 18.44 23.52 -0.82
C GLU A 329 19.68 22.87 -1.45
N ALA A 330 20.86 23.48 -1.28
CA ALA A 330 22.12 22.95 -1.83
C ALA A 330 22.58 21.66 -1.11
N ASN A 331 22.12 21.44 0.13
CA ASN A 331 22.52 20.33 0.98
C ASN A 331 21.35 19.43 1.39
N VAL A 332 20.19 19.55 0.73
CA VAL A 332 19.09 18.59 0.93
C VAL A 332 19.47 17.25 0.29
N ALA A 333 19.67 16.24 1.14
CA ALA A 333 20.06 14.90 0.69
C ALA A 333 18.88 14.15 0.05
N ARG A 334 19.11 13.61 -1.16
CA ARG A 334 18.21 12.65 -1.80
C ARG A 334 18.47 11.25 -1.21
N VAL A 335 17.42 10.57 -0.78
CA VAL A 335 17.47 9.20 -0.23
C VAL A 335 16.72 8.23 -1.16
N PRO A 336 17.02 6.93 -1.18
CA PRO A 336 16.34 5.99 -2.07
C PRO A 336 14.90 5.75 -1.62
N LYS A 337 14.01 5.31 -2.53
CA LYS A 337 12.64 4.88 -2.16
C LYS A 337 12.64 3.79 -1.08
N ARG A 338 13.69 2.96 -1.04
CA ARG A 338 13.91 1.92 -0.01
C ARG A 338 13.94 2.46 1.43
N ALA A 339 14.18 3.76 1.62
CA ALA A 339 14.12 4.45 2.91
C ALA A 339 12.70 4.67 3.45
N ASP A 340 11.66 4.47 2.64
CA ASP A 340 10.26 4.49 3.10
C ASP A 340 10.03 3.44 4.20
N MET A 341 9.54 3.88 5.36
CA MET A 341 9.36 3.04 6.54
C MET A 341 8.37 1.88 6.35
N PHE A 342 7.39 2.02 5.45
CA PHE A 342 6.52 0.89 5.06
C PHE A 342 7.29 -0.13 4.24
N ALA A 343 8.15 0.31 3.31
CA ALA A 343 9.05 -0.58 2.59
C ALA A 343 10.00 -1.28 3.55
N ARG A 344 10.63 -0.54 4.48
CA ARG A 344 11.49 -1.09 5.53
C ARG A 344 10.79 -2.17 6.36
N SER A 345 9.53 -1.96 6.73
CA SER A 345 8.74 -2.99 7.43
C SER A 345 8.52 -4.26 6.58
N LEU A 346 8.21 -4.11 5.28
CA LEU A 346 8.02 -5.26 4.38
C LEU A 346 9.28 -6.11 4.21
N PHE A 347 10.44 -5.45 4.10
CA PHE A 347 11.72 -6.14 3.98
C PHE A 347 12.25 -6.70 5.31
N GLY A 348 11.54 -6.47 6.43
CA GLY A 348 11.93 -7.00 7.74
C GLY A 348 12.92 -6.14 8.53
N ASP A 349 13.27 -4.94 8.06
CA ASP A 349 14.23 -4.05 8.72
C ASP A 349 13.82 -3.64 10.14
N MET A 350 12.52 -3.68 10.41
CA MET A 350 11.90 -3.29 11.68
C MET A 350 11.52 -4.50 12.56
N GLY A 351 12.03 -5.69 12.22
CA GLY A 351 11.79 -6.94 12.93
C GLY A 351 10.62 -7.75 12.40
N LYS A 352 10.58 -9.03 12.79
CA LYS A 352 9.64 -10.05 12.32
C LYS A 352 8.17 -9.66 12.53
N GLY A 353 7.82 -9.14 13.72
CA GLY A 353 6.44 -8.76 14.03
C GLY A 353 5.90 -7.65 13.12
N ASN A 354 6.73 -6.65 12.78
CA ASN A 354 6.36 -5.63 11.80
C ASN A 354 6.19 -6.21 10.40
N GLN A 355 7.09 -7.10 9.98
CA GLN A 355 7.02 -7.75 8.68
C GLN A 355 5.77 -8.62 8.51
N GLU A 356 5.44 -9.41 9.53
CA GLU A 356 4.24 -10.26 9.54
C GLU A 356 2.96 -9.42 9.46
N ALA A 357 2.88 -8.34 10.25
CA ALA A 357 1.75 -7.41 10.18
C ALA A 357 1.69 -6.60 8.87
N ALA A 358 2.83 -6.46 8.16
CA ALA A 358 2.93 -5.81 6.86
C ALA A 358 2.60 -6.75 5.68
N ARG A 359 2.78 -8.06 5.83
CA ARG A 359 2.68 -9.09 4.78
C ARG A 359 1.36 -9.00 4.01
N GLY A 360 1.42 -9.04 2.68
CA GLY A 360 0.25 -8.98 1.81
C GLY A 360 -0.59 -7.70 1.99
N GLY A 361 -0.04 -6.69 2.66
CA GLY A 361 -0.71 -5.44 2.99
C GLY A 361 -1.76 -5.59 4.08
N HIS A 362 -1.60 -6.55 4.99
CA HIS A 362 -2.57 -6.91 6.02
C HIS A 362 -3.08 -5.69 6.81
N TYR A 363 -2.21 -4.79 7.28
CA TYR A 363 -2.59 -3.55 7.96
C TYR A 363 -3.60 -2.64 7.21
N VAL A 364 -3.72 -2.77 5.89
CA VAL A 364 -4.74 -2.09 5.07
C VAL A 364 -5.94 -3.00 4.81
N ARG A 365 -5.71 -4.31 4.61
CA ARG A 365 -6.73 -5.31 4.27
C ARG A 365 -7.61 -5.71 5.45
N LYS A 366 -7.10 -5.52 6.67
CA LYS A 366 -7.78 -5.79 7.93
C LYS A 366 -9.16 -5.11 8.02
N SER A 367 -9.31 -3.96 7.35
CA SER A 367 -10.58 -3.22 7.25
C SER A 367 -11.18 -3.37 5.85
N ALA A 368 -12.40 -3.93 5.76
CA ALA A 368 -13.08 -4.20 4.50
C ALA A 368 -13.28 -2.95 3.62
N PRO A 369 -13.74 -1.78 4.12
CA PRO A 369 -13.87 -0.58 3.30
C PRO A 369 -12.54 -0.13 2.66
N SER A 370 -11.44 -0.28 3.39
CA SER A 370 -10.10 0.07 2.92
C SER A 370 -9.60 -0.90 1.85
N PHE A 371 -9.82 -2.21 2.03
CA PHE A 371 -9.45 -3.18 0.99
C PHE A 371 -10.26 -2.98 -0.29
N ALA A 372 -11.54 -2.65 -0.16
CA ALA A 372 -12.41 -2.36 -1.29
C ALA A 372 -11.88 -1.22 -2.17
N GLN A 373 -11.36 -0.16 -1.55
CA GLN A 373 -10.75 1.00 -2.24
C GLN A 373 -9.40 0.66 -2.88
N ARG A 374 -8.63 -0.23 -2.25
CA ARG A 374 -7.27 -0.56 -2.68
C ARG A 374 -7.22 -1.26 -4.05
N ARG A 375 -8.26 -2.02 -4.42
CA ARG A 375 -8.33 -2.71 -5.73
C ARG A 375 -8.29 -1.72 -6.90
N ALA A 376 -9.15 -0.70 -6.87
CA ALA A 376 -9.17 0.35 -7.89
C ALA A 376 -7.88 1.19 -7.89
N LEU A 377 -7.35 1.46 -6.70
CA LEU A 377 -6.08 2.16 -6.52
C LEU A 377 -4.92 1.43 -7.22
N GLY A 378 -4.84 0.10 -7.10
CA GLY A 378 -3.85 -0.73 -7.80
C GLY A 378 -4.04 -0.71 -9.32
N ALA A 379 -5.28 -0.78 -9.80
CA ALA A 379 -5.58 -0.72 -11.24
C ALA A 379 -5.09 0.58 -11.90
N PHE A 380 -5.21 1.72 -11.20
CA PHE A 380 -4.75 3.01 -11.72
C PHE A 380 -3.23 3.16 -11.80
N VAL A 381 -2.43 2.30 -11.16
CA VAL A 381 -0.95 2.33 -11.29
C VAL A 381 -0.53 2.21 -12.76
N LEU A 382 -1.28 1.47 -13.57
CA LEU A 382 -0.99 1.32 -14.99
C LEU A 382 -1.22 2.59 -15.84
N LEU A 383 -1.93 3.58 -15.30
CA LEU A 383 -2.34 4.81 -15.99
C LEU A 383 -1.63 6.08 -15.44
N GLN A 384 -0.84 5.94 -14.37
CA GLN A 384 -0.17 7.07 -13.71
C GLN A 384 0.90 7.72 -14.60
N ASP A 385 1.53 6.93 -15.46
CA ASP A 385 2.62 7.33 -16.34
C ASP A 385 2.36 6.88 -17.79
N GLY A 386 2.99 7.54 -18.76
CA GLY A 386 2.83 7.21 -20.17
C GLY A 386 3.52 8.20 -21.11
N ASP A 387 3.57 7.86 -22.38
CA ASP A 387 4.18 8.71 -23.40
C ASP A 387 3.36 9.96 -23.68
N ALA A 388 4.05 11.07 -23.93
CA ALA A 388 3.43 12.30 -24.39
C ALA A 388 2.95 12.15 -25.84
N ASN A 389 1.80 12.74 -26.18
CA ASN A 389 1.29 12.76 -27.55
C ASN A 389 2.23 13.58 -28.45
N PRO A 390 2.92 12.98 -29.44
CA PRO A 390 3.86 13.71 -30.29
C PRO A 390 3.16 14.78 -31.17
N HIS A 391 1.84 14.69 -31.33
CA HIS A 391 1.02 15.63 -32.09
C HIS A 391 0.14 16.53 -31.20
N GLY A 392 0.42 16.60 -29.89
CA GLY A 392 -0.29 17.47 -28.97
C GLY A 392 -0.06 18.97 -29.27
N THR A 393 -1.00 19.82 -28.83
CA THR A 393 -0.99 21.27 -29.13
C THR A 393 0.13 22.07 -28.47
N ARG A 394 0.76 21.54 -27.42
CA ARG A 394 1.88 22.10 -26.66
C ARG A 394 1.74 23.60 -26.33
N PRO A 395 0.69 24.00 -25.58
CA PRO A 395 0.47 25.41 -25.24
C PRO A 395 1.60 26.00 -24.37
N THR A 396 2.05 27.21 -24.71
CA THR A 396 3.23 27.85 -24.11
C THR A 396 2.92 28.97 -23.10
N GLN A 397 1.65 29.35 -22.92
CA GLN A 397 1.27 30.46 -22.04
C GLN A 397 1.19 30.00 -20.58
N GLU A 398 2.28 30.20 -19.83
CA GLU A 398 2.46 29.71 -18.46
C GLU A 398 1.30 30.00 -17.50
N GLN A 399 0.81 31.24 -17.45
CA GLN A 399 -0.29 31.60 -16.55
C GLN A 399 -1.59 30.90 -16.94
N ARG A 400 -1.91 30.89 -18.24
CA ARG A 400 -3.12 30.23 -18.76
C ARG A 400 -3.09 28.73 -18.51
N ASN A 401 -1.92 28.11 -18.68
CA ASN A 401 -1.68 26.71 -18.36
C ASN A 401 -1.92 26.42 -16.87
N ALA A 402 -1.35 27.24 -15.97
CA ALA A 402 -1.58 27.11 -14.53
C ALA A 402 -3.07 27.27 -14.17
N ASP A 403 -3.76 28.24 -14.78
CA ASP A 403 -5.20 28.47 -14.55
C ASP A 403 -6.04 27.26 -14.98
N ASN A 404 -5.76 26.69 -16.16
CA ASN A 404 -6.43 25.49 -16.66
C ASN A 404 -6.18 24.27 -15.75
N LEU A 405 -4.94 24.06 -15.31
CA LEU A 405 -4.60 22.96 -14.40
C LEU A 405 -5.36 23.06 -13.07
N LYS A 406 -5.42 24.27 -12.48
CA LYS A 406 -6.16 24.52 -11.23
C LYS A 406 -7.66 24.35 -11.43
N ALA A 407 -8.24 25.04 -12.41
CA ALA A 407 -9.68 25.01 -12.66
C ALA A 407 -10.16 23.61 -12.98
N ALA A 408 -9.43 22.86 -13.80
CA ALA A 408 -9.74 21.46 -14.11
C ALA A 408 -9.68 20.56 -12.87
N SER A 409 -8.66 20.71 -12.04
CA SER A 409 -8.52 19.95 -10.80
C SER A 409 -9.67 20.23 -9.81
N TYR A 410 -10.04 21.50 -9.63
CA TYR A 410 -11.17 21.88 -8.78
C TYR A 410 -12.52 21.43 -9.35
N PHE A 411 -12.71 21.50 -10.67
CA PHE A 411 -13.89 21.00 -11.38
C PHE A 411 -14.09 19.49 -11.16
N LEU A 412 -13.01 18.72 -11.26
CA LEU A 412 -13.00 17.29 -10.99
C LEU A 412 -13.32 16.96 -9.52
N GLY A 413 -12.95 17.83 -8.58
CA GLY A 413 -13.28 17.71 -7.16
C GLY A 413 -12.06 17.58 -6.23
N VAL A 414 -10.91 18.13 -6.61
CA VAL A 414 -9.77 18.32 -5.71
C VAL A 414 -10.07 19.47 -4.73
N ASP A 415 -9.69 19.34 -3.45
CA ASP A 415 -10.04 20.33 -2.41
C ASP A 415 -9.07 21.51 -2.35
N ALA A 416 -7.77 21.28 -2.64
CA ALA A 416 -6.78 22.34 -2.80
C ALA A 416 -5.74 21.99 -3.86
N VAL A 417 -5.37 22.95 -4.70
CA VAL A 417 -4.45 22.79 -5.83
C VAL A 417 -3.48 23.95 -5.87
N GLY A 418 -2.21 23.66 -6.09
CA GLY A 418 -1.17 24.67 -6.28
C GLY A 418 -0.08 24.19 -7.23
N THR A 419 0.55 25.12 -7.92
CA THR A 419 1.62 24.86 -8.89
C THR A 419 2.96 25.34 -8.34
N SER A 420 4.03 24.59 -8.59
CA SER A 420 5.38 24.96 -8.16
C SER A 420 6.43 24.36 -9.08
N ARG A 421 7.67 24.83 -8.96
CA ARG A 421 8.83 24.09 -9.44
C ARG A 421 8.92 22.72 -8.75
N CYS A 422 9.58 21.77 -9.40
CA CYS A 422 9.93 20.46 -8.88
C CYS A 422 11.46 20.35 -8.78
N PRO A 423 12.09 20.79 -7.68
CA PRO A 423 13.54 20.80 -7.55
C PRO A 423 14.08 19.36 -7.48
N THR A 424 15.31 19.13 -7.95
CA THR A 424 15.94 17.80 -7.96
C THR A 424 16.00 17.15 -6.57
N TRP A 425 16.19 17.95 -5.51
CA TRP A 425 16.20 17.47 -4.13
C TRP A 425 14.82 16.99 -3.61
N SER A 426 13.74 17.28 -4.32
CA SER A 426 12.41 16.73 -4.01
C SER A 426 12.20 15.32 -4.57
N TRP A 427 13.12 14.81 -5.38
CA TRP A 427 13.08 13.44 -5.92
C TRP A 427 13.83 12.48 -5.02
N TYR A 428 13.35 11.24 -4.93
CA TYR A 428 14.16 10.14 -4.37
C TYR A 428 15.45 9.98 -5.18
N SER A 429 16.50 9.42 -4.57
CA SER A 429 17.76 9.14 -5.28
C SER A 429 17.65 7.93 -6.21
N HIS A 430 16.90 6.91 -5.80
CA HIS A 430 16.70 5.65 -6.54
C HIS A 430 15.25 5.19 -6.49
N ASP A 431 14.82 4.49 -7.54
CA ASP A 431 13.47 3.94 -7.69
C ASP A 431 13.28 2.63 -6.90
N ALA A 432 12.13 1.97 -7.07
CA ALA A 432 11.84 0.71 -6.38
C ALA A 432 12.64 -0.50 -6.93
N ALA A 433 13.27 -0.36 -8.09
CA ALA A 433 14.19 -1.35 -8.64
C ALA A 433 15.66 -1.09 -8.21
N GLY A 434 15.89 -0.08 -7.37
CA GLY A 434 17.22 0.36 -6.96
C GLY A 434 17.99 1.10 -8.06
N GLN A 435 17.32 1.53 -9.13
CA GLN A 435 17.94 2.28 -10.22
C GLN A 435 18.00 3.77 -9.89
N PRO A 436 19.09 4.48 -10.22
CA PRO A 436 19.17 5.92 -10.04
C PRO A 436 18.01 6.65 -10.75
N ILE A 437 17.39 7.60 -10.05
CA ILE A 437 16.38 8.48 -10.64
C ILE A 437 17.09 9.70 -11.19
N GLU A 438 16.90 9.97 -12.47
CA GLU A 438 17.27 11.24 -13.09
C GLU A 438 15.99 12.10 -13.23
N PRO A 439 15.85 13.21 -12.48
CA PRO A 439 14.68 14.07 -12.57
C PRO A 439 14.48 14.64 -13.99
N THR A 440 13.40 14.25 -14.65
CA THR A 440 13.08 14.72 -16.01
C THR A 440 12.03 15.83 -16.06
N HIS A 441 11.39 16.14 -14.93
CA HIS A 441 10.35 17.14 -14.81
C HIS A 441 10.77 18.22 -13.81
N ASP A 442 10.55 19.47 -14.17
CA ASP A 442 10.92 20.66 -13.41
C ASP A 442 9.70 21.40 -12.83
N ASN A 443 8.49 20.91 -13.12
CA ASN A 443 7.22 21.47 -12.70
C ASN A 443 6.40 20.44 -11.91
N ALA A 444 5.67 20.88 -10.89
CA ALA A 444 4.79 20.06 -10.06
C ALA A 444 3.42 20.74 -9.83
N VAL A 445 2.34 19.98 -10.05
CA VAL A 445 0.97 20.33 -9.64
C VAL A 445 0.64 19.53 -8.40
N SER A 446 0.60 20.19 -7.25
CA SER A 446 0.29 19.56 -5.97
C SER A 446 -1.19 19.64 -5.68
N MET A 447 -1.77 18.53 -5.22
CA MET A 447 -3.19 18.37 -4.97
C MET A 447 -3.43 17.83 -3.57
N ILE A 448 -4.47 18.33 -2.92
CA ILE A 448 -4.94 17.89 -1.60
C ILE A 448 -6.37 17.37 -1.73
N ILE A 449 -6.60 16.18 -1.15
CA ILE A 449 -7.92 15.61 -0.93
C ILE A 449 -8.20 15.55 0.58
N ASP A 450 -9.35 16.06 1.01
CA ASP A 450 -9.83 16.00 2.39
C ASP A 450 -10.20 14.55 2.77
N GLN A 451 -9.74 14.10 3.95
CA GLN A 451 -10.07 12.78 4.51
C GLN A 451 -11.48 12.68 5.11
N GLY A 452 -12.21 13.79 5.19
CA GLY A 452 -13.60 13.87 5.66
C GLY A 452 -13.70 14.19 7.15
N PHE A 453 -14.25 15.36 7.48
CA PHE A 453 -14.40 15.84 8.86
C PHE A 453 -15.35 14.95 9.66
N GLU A 454 -16.52 14.66 9.09
CA GLU A 454 -17.62 14.00 9.79
C GLU A 454 -17.23 12.59 10.25
N THR A 455 -16.60 11.79 9.39
CA THR A 455 -16.13 10.45 9.78
C THR A 455 -15.02 10.54 10.83
N MET A 456 -14.11 11.52 10.72
CA MET A 456 -13.03 11.72 11.69
C MET A 456 -13.55 12.13 13.09
N GLU A 457 -14.68 12.83 13.17
CA GLU A 457 -15.34 13.16 14.43
C GLU A 457 -15.85 11.90 15.17
N GLY A 458 -16.40 10.93 14.43
CA GLY A 458 -16.85 9.66 15.01
C GLY A 458 -15.71 8.73 15.41
N ALA A 459 -14.54 8.86 14.77
CA ALA A 459 -13.43 7.92 14.92
C ALA A 459 -12.55 8.25 16.12
N SER A 460 -11.86 7.26 16.69
CA SER A 460 -10.72 7.44 17.62
C SER A 460 -9.48 8.02 16.93
N GLY A 461 -9.43 7.86 15.60
CA GLY A 461 -8.29 8.17 14.74
C GLY A 461 -7.35 6.98 14.54
N ASP A 462 -7.55 5.88 15.26
CA ASP A 462 -6.76 4.63 15.19
C ASP A 462 -7.64 3.37 15.38
N ASP A 463 -8.92 3.49 15.03
CA ASP A 463 -9.90 2.40 15.01
C ASP A 463 -10.03 1.79 13.59
N TRP A 464 -11.12 1.05 13.35
CA TRP A 464 -11.36 0.31 12.11
C TRP A 464 -11.58 1.14 10.86
N ILE A 465 -11.90 2.44 10.98
CA ILE A 465 -12.11 3.32 9.82
C ILE A 465 -10.89 4.17 9.46
N ALA A 466 -9.89 4.24 10.35
CA ALA A 466 -8.75 5.15 10.21
C ALA A 466 -7.98 4.96 8.88
N VAL A 467 -7.68 3.71 8.51
CA VAL A 467 -7.01 3.43 7.22
C VAL A 467 -7.91 3.75 6.02
N SER A 468 -9.22 3.51 6.11
CA SER A 468 -10.17 3.78 5.03
C SER A 468 -10.21 5.27 4.69
N GLN A 469 -10.17 6.16 5.70
CA GLN A 469 -10.04 7.62 5.49
C GLN A 469 -8.84 7.99 4.62
N SER A 470 -7.71 7.33 4.84
CA SER A 470 -6.53 7.50 4.00
C SER A 470 -6.74 6.92 2.59
N MET A 471 -7.24 5.69 2.49
CA MET A 471 -7.40 4.99 1.21
C MET A 471 -8.41 5.67 0.28
N ARG A 472 -9.52 6.20 0.79
CA ARG A 472 -10.45 7.04 0.01
C ARG A 472 -9.74 8.22 -0.63
N ALA A 473 -8.99 8.99 0.17
CA ALA A 473 -8.34 10.20 -0.30
C ALA A 473 -7.19 9.88 -1.28
N TYR A 474 -6.47 8.77 -1.07
CA TYR A 474 -5.46 8.29 -2.01
C TYR A 474 -6.05 7.80 -3.33
N LEU A 475 -7.14 7.04 -3.28
CA LEU A 475 -7.86 6.58 -4.47
C LEU A 475 -8.34 7.79 -5.28
N ARG A 476 -8.95 8.76 -4.60
CA ARG A 476 -9.42 10.00 -5.22
C ARG A 476 -8.30 10.72 -5.96
N PHE A 477 -7.17 10.95 -5.30
CA PHE A 477 -6.04 11.59 -5.95
C PHE A 477 -5.54 10.77 -7.14
N SER A 478 -5.44 9.45 -7.00
CA SER A 478 -4.92 8.59 -8.07
C SER A 478 -5.78 8.65 -9.33
N LEU A 479 -7.11 8.79 -9.16
CA LEU A 479 -8.04 9.05 -10.25
C LEU A 479 -7.86 10.46 -10.81
N LEU A 480 -8.01 11.50 -9.99
CA LEU A 480 -8.07 12.88 -10.47
C LEU A 480 -6.70 13.40 -10.96
N GLY A 481 -5.64 13.13 -10.21
CA GLY A 481 -4.26 13.44 -10.62
C GLY A 481 -3.83 12.64 -11.84
N GLY A 482 -4.29 11.39 -11.98
CA GLY A 482 -4.10 10.59 -13.18
C GLY A 482 -4.75 11.22 -14.42
N VAL A 483 -5.99 11.68 -14.31
CA VAL A 483 -6.69 12.42 -15.39
C VAL A 483 -5.93 13.68 -15.77
N ILE A 484 -5.43 14.45 -14.80
CA ILE A 484 -4.65 15.67 -15.09
C ILE A 484 -3.32 15.32 -15.77
N ALA A 485 -2.61 14.28 -15.31
CA ALA A 485 -1.39 13.81 -15.97
C ALA A 485 -1.66 13.37 -17.42
N GLN A 486 -2.76 12.61 -17.65
CA GLN A 486 -3.16 12.21 -19.00
C GLN A 486 -3.52 13.41 -19.87
N GLN A 487 -4.19 14.42 -19.32
CA GLN A 487 -4.50 15.65 -20.06
C GLN A 487 -3.23 16.37 -20.52
N ILE A 488 -2.23 16.50 -19.65
CA ILE A 488 -0.93 17.08 -19.99
C ILE A 488 -0.25 16.27 -21.11
N ARG A 489 -0.29 14.93 -21.03
CA ARG A 489 0.21 14.03 -22.08
C ARG A 489 -0.53 14.20 -23.39
N ASN A 490 -1.85 14.33 -23.37
CA ASN A 490 -2.66 14.59 -24.57
C ASN A 490 -2.27 15.89 -25.28
N LEU A 491 -1.91 16.92 -24.50
CA LEU A 491 -1.40 18.21 -25.00
C LEU A 491 0.06 18.13 -25.47
N GLY A 492 0.72 16.99 -25.30
CA GLY A 492 2.05 16.70 -25.85
C GLY A 492 3.22 17.01 -24.93
N TYR A 493 2.97 17.20 -23.63
CA TYR A 493 4.00 17.34 -22.59
C TYR A 493 4.15 16.04 -21.79
N LYS A 494 5.33 15.77 -21.25
CA LYS A 494 5.54 14.62 -20.36
C LYS A 494 4.86 14.91 -19.02
N ALA A 495 4.22 13.90 -18.44
CA ALA A 495 3.63 14.01 -17.12
C ALA A 495 3.43 12.65 -16.45
N LYS A 496 3.65 12.64 -15.14
CA LYS A 496 3.45 11.48 -14.27
C LYS A 496 2.69 11.88 -13.00
N ALA A 497 1.66 11.10 -12.64
CA ALA A 497 0.99 11.22 -11.36
C ALA A 497 1.73 10.38 -10.29
N HIS A 498 2.17 11.02 -9.22
CA HIS A 498 2.85 10.37 -8.09
C HIS A 498 1.87 10.10 -6.96
N THR A 499 1.45 8.84 -6.84
CA THR A 499 0.43 8.37 -5.90
C THR A 499 1.06 7.69 -4.68
N VAL A 500 0.22 7.21 -3.77
CA VAL A 500 0.67 6.36 -2.65
C VAL A 500 1.15 4.98 -3.12
N MET A 501 0.70 4.52 -4.29
CA MET A 501 1.09 3.21 -4.83
C MET A 501 2.36 3.31 -5.65
N ASP A 502 2.58 4.41 -6.37
CA ASP A 502 3.85 4.65 -7.04
C ASP A 502 4.14 6.16 -7.17
N GLY A 503 5.31 6.57 -6.71
CA GLY A 503 5.77 7.95 -6.71
C GLY A 503 7.29 8.03 -6.64
N GLU A 504 7.86 9.08 -7.22
CA GLU A 504 9.31 9.31 -7.29
C GLU A 504 9.72 10.64 -6.66
N VAL A 505 8.74 11.39 -6.14
CA VAL A 505 8.91 12.67 -5.47
C VAL A 505 8.34 12.65 -4.06
N LEU A 506 8.97 13.40 -3.17
CA LEU A 506 8.49 13.71 -1.83
C LEU A 506 7.44 14.82 -1.94
N GLN A 507 6.20 14.51 -1.55
CA GLN A 507 5.08 15.46 -1.66
C GLN A 507 5.13 16.62 -0.66
N PRO A 508 5.53 16.45 0.63
CA PRO A 508 5.56 17.55 1.60
C PRO A 508 6.28 18.82 1.13
N PRO A 509 7.51 18.78 0.56
CA PRO A 509 8.15 20.00 0.08
C PRO A 509 7.41 20.64 -1.10
N LEU A 510 6.79 19.85 -1.98
CA LEU A 510 6.02 20.39 -3.11
C LEU A 510 4.76 21.13 -2.62
N LEU A 511 4.10 20.66 -1.57
CA LEU A 511 2.99 21.38 -0.91
C LEU A 511 3.44 22.71 -0.31
N LEU A 512 4.62 22.77 0.30
CA LEU A 512 5.19 24.00 0.84
C LEU A 512 5.47 25.01 -0.28
N LEU A 513 6.14 24.57 -1.34
CA LEU A 513 6.48 25.41 -2.49
C LEU A 513 5.24 25.91 -3.23
N ALA A 514 4.20 25.07 -3.35
CA ALA A 514 2.92 25.42 -3.94
C ALA A 514 2.03 26.31 -3.05
N GLY A 515 2.48 26.61 -1.82
CA GLY A 515 1.73 27.46 -0.88
C GLY A 515 0.40 26.84 -0.42
N LEU A 516 0.38 25.52 -0.25
CA LEU A 516 -0.81 24.78 0.21
C LEU A 516 -0.81 24.50 1.72
N GLY A 517 0.27 24.83 2.42
CA GLY A 517 0.36 24.70 3.87
C GLY A 517 1.72 25.09 4.41
N GLU A 518 1.90 24.87 5.70
CA GLU A 518 3.15 25.10 6.43
C GLU A 518 3.58 23.84 7.19
N VAL A 519 4.88 23.75 7.54
CA VAL A 519 5.41 22.68 8.40
C VAL A 519 4.72 22.74 9.76
N SER A 520 4.26 21.59 10.25
CA SER A 520 3.53 21.48 11.52
C SER A 520 4.28 20.61 12.53
N ARG A 521 3.91 20.69 13.82
CA ARG A 521 4.48 19.86 14.89
C ARG A 521 4.29 18.36 14.65
N ILE A 522 3.26 17.95 13.91
CA ILE A 522 3.02 16.54 13.57
C ILE A 522 4.25 15.95 12.84
N GLY A 523 5.03 16.80 12.18
CA GLY A 523 6.28 16.46 11.50
C GLY A 523 6.08 16.37 10.01
N GLU A 524 5.92 15.16 9.48
CA GLU A 524 5.85 14.89 8.04
C GLU A 524 4.50 15.24 7.40
N VAL A 525 3.65 15.99 8.12
CA VAL A 525 2.35 16.47 7.65
C VAL A 525 2.39 17.98 7.51
N ILE A 526 2.28 18.45 6.27
CA ILE A 526 2.08 19.86 5.95
C ILE A 526 0.64 20.22 6.28
N LEU A 527 0.43 21.23 7.12
CA LEU A 527 -0.88 21.61 7.60
C LEU A 527 -1.45 22.72 6.73
N ASN A 528 -2.67 22.49 6.22
CA ASN A 528 -3.40 23.44 5.39
C ASN A 528 -4.22 24.41 6.26
N PRO A 529 -4.30 25.71 5.93
CA PRO A 529 -4.99 26.71 6.76
C PRO A 529 -6.52 26.53 6.87
N TYR A 530 -7.15 25.81 5.94
CA TYR A 530 -8.59 25.59 5.93
C TYR A 530 -8.98 24.18 6.34
N LEU A 531 -8.27 23.17 5.81
CA LEU A 531 -8.51 21.74 6.07
C LEU A 531 -7.76 21.23 7.32
N GLY A 532 -6.86 22.04 7.88
CA GLY A 532 -5.94 21.58 8.91
C GLY A 532 -5.03 20.48 8.38
N PRO A 533 -4.66 19.50 9.23
CA PRO A 533 -3.88 18.34 8.79
C PRO A 533 -4.74 17.22 8.19
N ARG A 534 -6.06 17.40 8.02
CA ARG A 534 -7.03 16.37 7.60
C ARG A 534 -6.97 16.06 6.10
N LEU A 535 -5.78 15.75 5.59
CA LEU A 535 -5.55 15.65 4.16
C LEU A 535 -4.72 14.45 3.77
N LYS A 536 -4.89 14.02 2.52
CA LYS A 536 -3.86 13.32 1.77
C LYS A 536 -3.48 14.18 0.57
N SER A 537 -2.21 14.09 0.19
CA SER A 537 -1.69 14.78 -0.97
C SER A 537 -1.33 13.82 -2.09
N GLY A 538 -1.15 14.41 -3.26
CA GLY A 538 -0.47 13.81 -4.38
C GLY A 538 0.10 14.90 -5.29
N ALA A 539 0.99 14.52 -6.20
CA ALA A 539 1.62 15.45 -7.12
C ALA A 539 1.59 14.92 -8.55
N VAL A 540 1.39 15.79 -9.53
CA VAL A 540 1.65 15.52 -10.94
C VAL A 540 2.91 16.29 -11.33
N THR A 541 3.97 15.60 -11.75
CA THR A 541 5.15 16.28 -12.31
C THR A 541 5.06 16.36 -13.83
N THR A 542 5.64 17.41 -14.42
CA THR A 542 5.59 17.64 -15.86
C THR A 542 6.74 18.52 -16.38
N ASP A 543 6.96 18.51 -17.69
CA ASP A 543 7.76 19.50 -18.42
C ASP A 543 6.90 20.61 -19.08
N MET A 544 5.59 20.66 -18.79
CA MET A 544 4.68 21.69 -19.28
C MET A 544 4.99 23.05 -18.62
N PRO A 545 5.20 24.13 -19.39
CA PRO A 545 5.47 25.45 -18.84
C PRO A 545 4.22 25.97 -18.12
N MET A 546 4.37 26.38 -16.86
CA MET A 546 3.27 26.90 -16.04
C MET A 546 3.76 27.92 -15.00
N ALA A 547 2.91 28.89 -14.68
CA ALA A 547 3.19 29.83 -13.61
C ALA A 547 3.12 29.13 -12.24
N HIS A 548 3.97 29.53 -11.30
CA HIS A 548 4.05 28.95 -9.95
C HIS A 548 3.34 29.82 -8.91
N ASP A 549 2.71 29.15 -7.95
CA ASP A 549 2.29 29.77 -6.70
C ASP A 549 3.50 30.10 -5.81
N LYS A 550 3.24 30.92 -4.79
CA LYS A 550 4.20 31.23 -3.74
C LYS A 550 3.84 30.51 -2.43
N PRO A 551 4.84 30.13 -1.62
CA PRO A 551 4.63 29.71 -0.24
C PRO A 551 3.75 30.68 0.57
N ILE A 552 3.14 30.17 1.63
CA ILE A 552 2.22 30.94 2.50
C ILE A 552 2.80 31.10 3.91
N ASP A 553 2.33 32.13 4.59
CA ASP A 553 2.52 32.35 6.03
C ASP A 553 1.17 32.69 6.66
N PHE A 554 0.61 31.74 7.40
CA PHE A 554 -0.61 31.89 8.17
C PHE A 554 -0.35 31.77 9.68
N GLY A 555 0.89 32.05 10.12
CA GLY A 555 1.24 32.08 11.54
C GLY A 555 1.38 30.71 12.20
N LEU A 556 1.40 29.61 11.43
CA LEU A 556 1.39 28.26 11.99
C LEU A 556 2.62 27.97 12.87
N GLN A 557 3.79 28.51 12.50
CA GLN A 557 5.03 28.27 13.24
C GLN A 557 4.90 28.72 14.70
N ASN A 558 4.27 29.88 14.94
CA ASN A 558 4.01 30.41 16.27
C ASN A 558 2.96 29.58 17.02
N PHE A 559 1.92 29.14 16.31
CA PHE A 559 0.87 28.31 16.89
C PHE A 559 1.41 26.95 17.35
N CYS A 560 2.12 26.23 16.48
CA CYS A 560 2.71 24.92 16.80
C CYS A 560 3.79 25.01 17.88
N ASN A 561 4.59 26.09 17.93
CA ASN A 561 5.53 26.34 19.02
C ASN A 561 4.83 26.35 20.40
N SER A 562 3.57 26.78 20.46
CA SER A 562 2.80 26.91 21.70
C SER A 562 1.84 25.75 21.99
N CYS A 563 1.64 24.83 21.03
CA CYS A 563 0.62 23.79 21.11
C CYS A 563 1.27 22.40 21.00
N ASN A 564 1.02 21.54 21.99
CA ASN A 564 1.51 20.16 22.05
C ASN A 564 0.39 19.11 21.91
N LYS A 565 -0.84 19.51 21.52
CA LYS A 565 -2.01 18.60 21.49
C LYS A 565 -1.77 17.36 20.63
N CYS A 566 -1.21 17.50 19.42
CA CYS A 566 -0.90 16.34 18.58
C CYS A 566 0.16 15.40 19.20
N ALA A 567 1.13 15.95 19.94
CA ALA A 567 2.15 15.18 20.65
C ALA A 567 1.57 14.43 21.85
N ARG A 568 0.79 15.14 22.67
CA ARG A 568 0.06 14.58 23.83
C ARG A 568 -0.87 13.45 23.43
N GLU A 569 -1.58 13.59 22.32
CA GLU A 569 -2.58 12.62 21.86
C GLU A 569 -2.01 11.48 21.01
N CYS A 570 -0.70 11.45 20.76
CA CYS A 570 -0.05 10.43 19.94
C CYS A 570 0.05 9.09 20.69
N PRO A 571 -0.63 8.01 20.25
CA PRO A 571 -0.63 6.74 21.00
C PRO A 571 0.74 6.08 21.11
N SER A 572 1.62 6.31 20.12
CA SER A 572 2.96 5.74 20.08
C SER A 572 4.03 6.65 20.69
N GLY A 573 3.67 7.86 21.12
CA GLY A 573 4.62 8.87 21.59
C GLY A 573 5.67 9.28 20.55
N ALA A 574 5.32 9.24 19.25
CA ALA A 574 6.27 9.49 18.15
C ALA A 574 6.47 10.98 17.82
N ILE A 575 5.58 11.86 18.27
CA ILE A 575 5.61 13.28 17.92
C ILE A 575 6.35 14.05 19.02
N THR A 576 7.29 14.90 18.62
CA THR A 576 8.10 15.70 19.54
C THR A 576 7.31 16.85 20.18
N ALA A 577 7.44 17.01 21.50
CA ALA A 577 7.04 18.19 22.25
C ALA A 577 8.11 19.30 22.23
N GLY A 578 9.31 18.99 21.68
CA GLY A 578 10.46 19.88 21.63
C GLY A 578 10.44 20.95 20.54
N PRO A 579 11.59 21.61 20.31
CA PRO A 579 11.75 22.64 19.28
C PRO A 579 11.84 22.03 17.87
N LYS A 580 11.81 22.90 16.85
CA LYS A 580 12.24 22.53 15.49
C LYS A 580 13.75 22.44 15.42
N LEU A 581 14.25 21.47 14.67
CA LEU A 581 15.68 21.26 14.46
C LEU A 581 15.94 20.88 12.99
N MET A 582 17.21 20.89 12.58
CA MET A 582 17.64 20.56 11.22
C MET A 582 17.70 19.06 10.99
N PHE A 583 17.10 18.61 9.90
CA PHE A 583 17.14 17.23 9.40
C PHE A 583 17.33 17.25 7.89
N ASN A 584 18.28 16.48 7.37
CA ASN A 584 18.63 16.42 5.93
C ASN A 584 18.61 17.78 5.17
N GLY A 585 19.15 18.84 5.79
CA GLY A 585 19.22 20.17 5.16
C GLY A 585 17.98 21.05 5.32
N TYR A 586 16.95 20.64 6.06
CA TYR A 586 15.74 21.44 6.30
C TYR A 586 15.28 21.44 7.77
N GLU A 587 14.61 22.51 8.17
CA GLU A 587 14.09 22.70 9.53
C GLU A 587 12.71 22.05 9.71
N ILE A 588 12.54 21.20 10.75
CA ILE A 588 11.30 20.45 10.99
C ILE A 588 11.14 20.07 12.47
N TRP A 589 9.89 19.84 12.91
CA TRP A 589 9.62 19.02 14.10
C TRP A 589 9.67 17.54 13.71
N LYS A 590 10.85 16.94 13.65
CA LYS A 590 10.98 15.56 13.17
C LYS A 590 10.34 14.58 14.17
N SER A 591 9.40 13.78 13.69
CA SER A 591 8.81 12.67 14.45
C SER A 591 9.66 11.40 14.35
N ASP A 592 9.52 10.52 15.35
CA ASP A 592 10.06 9.16 15.31
C ASP A 592 9.21 8.31 14.34
N SER A 593 9.61 8.34 13.06
CA SER A 593 8.92 7.64 11.99
C SER A 593 8.93 6.11 12.19
N GLN A 594 9.89 5.56 12.94
CA GLN A 594 9.91 4.12 13.26
C GLN A 594 8.78 3.79 14.24
N LYS A 595 8.67 4.50 15.37
CA LYS A 595 7.56 4.32 16.35
C LYS A 595 6.19 4.50 15.70
N CYS A 596 6.04 5.54 14.88
CA CYS A 596 4.78 5.81 14.17
C CYS A 596 4.41 4.67 13.22
N THR A 597 5.38 4.21 12.41
CA THR A 597 5.15 3.13 11.44
C THR A 597 4.85 1.81 12.12
N THR A 598 5.61 1.44 13.15
CA THR A 598 5.34 0.25 13.97
C THR A 598 3.92 0.28 14.52
N TYR A 599 3.51 1.35 15.20
CA TYR A 599 2.16 1.43 15.75
C TYR A 599 1.09 1.32 14.66
N ARG A 600 1.26 2.02 13.54
CA ARG A 600 0.30 1.98 12.42
C ARG A 600 0.14 0.57 11.84
N ILE A 601 1.23 -0.18 11.70
CA ILE A 601 1.23 -1.52 11.13
C ILE A 601 0.71 -2.57 12.13
N THR A 602 1.14 -2.50 13.40
CA THR A 602 0.98 -3.61 14.35
C THR A 602 -0.17 -3.45 15.34
N GLN A 603 -0.81 -2.27 15.44
CA GLN A 603 -1.87 -2.10 16.43
C GLN A 603 -3.06 -3.05 16.18
N GLN A 604 -3.65 -3.56 17.27
CA GLN A 604 -4.65 -4.62 17.20
C GLN A 604 -6.09 -4.12 17.31
N GLY A 605 -6.32 -2.97 17.97
CA GLY A 605 -7.66 -2.40 18.22
C GLY A 605 -8.29 -1.61 17.07
N GLY A 606 -7.74 -1.69 15.86
CA GLY A 606 -8.16 -0.93 14.69
C GLY A 606 -7.35 -1.29 13.45
N ALA A 607 -7.27 -0.35 12.50
CA ALA A 607 -6.41 -0.46 11.31
C ALA A 607 -5.73 0.89 10.97
N MET A 608 -4.39 0.93 11.08
CA MET A 608 -3.56 2.14 10.97
C MET A 608 -3.86 3.21 12.05
N CYS A 609 -3.33 4.42 11.86
CA CYS A 609 -3.55 5.55 12.75
C CYS A 609 -3.40 6.87 11.98
N GLY A 610 -4.24 7.83 12.34
CA GLY A 610 -4.30 9.22 11.91
C GLY A 610 -4.76 10.15 13.03
N ARG A 611 -4.65 9.73 14.29
CA ARG A 611 -5.16 10.46 15.47
C ARG A 611 -4.60 11.88 15.61
N CYS A 612 -3.35 12.10 15.22
CA CYS A 612 -2.74 13.43 15.22
C CYS A 612 -3.48 14.44 14.33
N MET A 613 -4.15 13.97 13.27
CA MET A 613 -4.97 14.83 12.41
C MET A 613 -6.29 15.18 13.10
N LYS A 614 -6.93 14.18 13.73
CA LYS A 614 -8.20 14.33 14.45
C LYS A 614 -8.10 15.38 15.55
N THR A 615 -7.07 15.31 16.38
CA THR A 615 -6.96 16.11 17.62
C THR A 615 -6.36 17.50 17.39
N CYS A 616 -5.91 17.81 16.17
CA CYS A 616 -5.34 19.12 15.88
C CYS A 616 -6.42 20.23 15.97
N PRO A 617 -6.15 21.36 16.65
CA PRO A 617 -7.11 22.49 16.71
C PRO A 617 -7.48 23.11 15.36
N TRP A 618 -6.72 22.82 14.31
CA TRP A 618 -7.00 23.28 12.94
C TRP A 618 -7.92 22.33 12.17
N ASN A 619 -8.26 21.17 12.73
CA ASN A 619 -9.25 20.25 12.19
C ASN A 619 -10.67 20.78 12.45
N LEU A 620 -11.10 21.76 11.66
CA LEU A 620 -12.36 22.48 11.85
C LEU A 620 -13.45 22.02 10.87
N GLU A 621 -14.70 22.16 11.30
CA GLU A 621 -15.92 21.89 10.52
C GLU A 621 -16.18 22.95 9.43
N GLY A 622 -15.62 24.16 9.60
CA GLY A 622 -15.80 25.27 8.67
C GLY A 622 -17.02 26.16 8.98
N LEU A 623 -17.40 26.26 10.25
CA LEU A 623 -18.54 27.08 10.69
C LEU A 623 -18.20 28.58 10.71
N PHE A 624 -19.23 29.42 10.54
CA PHE A 624 -19.12 30.86 10.74
C PHE A 624 -18.60 31.21 12.14
N SER A 625 -19.04 30.48 13.17
CA SER A 625 -18.60 30.65 14.56
C SER A 625 -17.13 30.33 14.80
N GLN A 626 -16.47 29.58 13.90
CA GLN A 626 -15.05 29.24 13.97
C GLN A 626 -14.16 30.27 13.26
N ALA A 627 -14.73 31.22 12.51
CA ALA A 627 -13.97 32.24 11.80
C ALA A 627 -13.13 33.14 12.73
N PRO A 628 -13.63 33.60 13.91
CA PRO A 628 -12.82 34.37 14.85
C PRO A 628 -11.62 33.59 15.40
N PHE A 629 -11.80 32.30 15.72
CA PHE A 629 -10.71 31.42 16.16
C PHE A 629 -9.61 31.34 15.10
N ARG A 630 -9.98 31.03 13.85
CA ARG A 630 -9.03 30.92 12.74
C ARG A 630 -8.30 32.24 12.49
N TRP A 631 -9.04 33.36 12.52
CA TRP A 631 -8.45 34.68 12.33
C TRP A 631 -7.45 35.03 13.44
N ALA A 632 -7.79 34.79 14.71
CA ALA A 632 -6.89 35.02 15.84
C ALA A 632 -5.66 34.11 15.80
N ALA A 633 -5.84 32.81 15.50
CA ALA A 633 -4.75 31.86 15.36
C ALA A 633 -3.77 32.23 14.23
N THR A 634 -4.28 32.90 13.18
CA THR A 634 -3.48 33.34 12.03
C THR A 634 -2.77 34.68 12.29
N ASN A 635 -3.46 35.64 12.92
CA ASN A 635 -3.03 37.04 12.95
C ASN A 635 -2.52 37.51 14.32
N ILE A 636 -2.78 36.76 15.40
CA ILE A 636 -2.39 37.12 16.77
C ILE A 636 -1.54 35.98 17.37
N PRO A 637 -0.23 35.94 17.09
CA PRO A 637 0.68 34.89 17.57
C PRO A 637 0.62 34.67 19.08
N THR A 638 0.48 35.74 19.86
CA THR A 638 0.40 35.71 21.33
C THR A 638 -0.84 35.02 21.86
N SER A 639 -1.87 34.81 21.03
CA SER A 639 -3.10 34.11 21.42
C SER A 639 -2.98 32.58 21.38
N ALA A 640 -1.95 32.03 20.72
CA ALA A 640 -1.85 30.59 20.49
C ALA A 640 -1.94 29.71 21.74
N PRO A 641 -1.28 30.01 22.88
CA PRO A 641 -1.41 29.20 24.09
C PRO A 641 -2.84 29.19 24.65
N ILE A 642 -3.54 30.33 24.59
CA ILE A 642 -4.92 30.47 25.08
C ILE A 642 -5.87 29.73 24.14
N LEU A 643 -5.68 29.86 22.83
CA LEU A 643 -6.51 29.18 21.82
C LEU A 643 -6.36 27.66 21.91
N ALA A 644 -5.15 27.14 22.15
CA ALA A 644 -4.93 25.71 22.36
C ALA A 644 -5.67 25.18 23.62
N LYS A 645 -5.63 25.93 24.73
CA LYS A 645 -6.38 25.58 25.95
C LYS A 645 -7.89 25.67 25.76
N LEU A 646 -8.37 26.66 25.00
CA LEU A 646 -9.79 26.81 24.67
C LEU A 646 -10.28 25.62 23.84
N ASP A 647 -9.49 25.14 22.88
CA ASP A 647 -9.80 23.99 22.05
C ASP A 647 -10.00 22.70 22.88
N ASP A 648 -9.16 22.49 23.89
CA ASP A 648 -9.35 21.42 24.89
C ASP A 648 -10.62 21.65 25.74
N ALA A 649 -10.85 22.87 26.22
CA ALA A 649 -12.00 23.18 27.08
C ALA A 649 -13.37 22.98 26.39
N VAL A 650 -13.44 23.13 25.06
CA VAL A 650 -14.66 22.86 24.28
C VAL A 650 -14.78 21.40 23.81
N GLY A 651 -13.80 20.55 24.15
CA GLY A 651 -13.80 19.12 23.85
C GLY A 651 -13.55 18.76 22.38
N ASN A 652 -12.94 19.67 21.59
CA ASN A 652 -12.63 19.38 20.18
C ASN A 652 -11.59 18.26 20.10
N GLY A 653 -11.82 17.30 19.19
CA GLY A 653 -10.98 16.11 19.05
C GLY A 653 -11.39 14.92 19.92
N GLY A 654 -12.47 15.03 20.70
CA GLY A 654 -13.14 13.89 21.36
C GLY A 654 -13.94 13.01 20.40
N LEU A 655 -14.63 12.00 20.92
CA LEU A 655 -15.49 11.10 20.14
C LEU A 655 -16.90 11.66 19.95
N ASN A 656 -17.48 11.46 18.77
CA ASN A 656 -18.88 11.76 18.47
C ASN A 656 -19.60 10.53 17.91
N GLU A 657 -20.29 9.78 18.78
CA GLU A 657 -20.99 8.53 18.39
C GLU A 657 -22.01 8.71 17.27
N VAL A 658 -22.63 9.88 17.14
CA VAL A 658 -23.59 10.15 16.05
C VAL A 658 -22.93 10.02 14.67
N LYS A 659 -21.62 10.21 14.60
CA LYS A 659 -20.84 10.14 13.37
C LYS A 659 -20.18 8.79 13.12
N LYS A 660 -20.27 7.84 14.06
CA LYS A 660 -19.84 6.45 13.84
C LYS A 660 -20.88 5.74 12.97
N TRP A 661 -20.47 5.31 11.78
CA TRP A 661 -21.36 4.66 10.80
C TRP A 661 -20.85 3.31 10.30
N TRP A 662 -19.59 2.96 10.60
CA TRP A 662 -18.96 1.72 10.16
C TRP A 662 -19.12 0.62 11.20
N TRP A 663 -18.97 -0.61 10.71
CA TRP A 663 -18.92 -1.81 11.53
C TRP A 663 -17.49 -2.11 11.97
N ASP A 664 -17.35 -2.54 13.22
CA ASP A 664 -16.05 -2.89 13.82
C ASP A 664 -15.74 -4.37 13.53
N VAL A 665 -15.53 -4.66 12.25
CA VAL A 665 -15.20 -6.00 11.75
C VAL A 665 -13.76 -6.04 11.23
N GLU A 666 -13.10 -7.18 11.42
CA GLU A 666 -11.72 -7.43 11.00
C GLU A 666 -11.59 -8.69 10.16
N LEU A 667 -10.64 -8.70 9.23
CA LEU A 667 -10.31 -9.88 8.43
C LEU A 667 -9.75 -10.99 9.34
N ASP A 668 -10.29 -12.20 9.23
CA ASP A 668 -9.78 -13.39 9.92
C ASP A 668 -9.08 -14.37 8.95
N GLU A 669 -8.61 -15.49 9.49
CA GLU A 669 -7.91 -16.55 8.74
C GLU A 669 -8.82 -17.30 7.75
N SER A 670 -10.14 -17.27 7.92
CA SER A 670 -11.09 -17.82 6.95
C SER A 670 -11.20 -16.97 5.68
N GLY A 671 -10.68 -15.74 5.73
CA GLY A 671 -10.82 -14.73 4.67
C GLY A 671 -12.10 -13.90 4.80
N GLY A 672 -12.99 -14.22 5.74
CA GLY A 672 -14.18 -13.42 6.05
C GLY A 672 -13.87 -12.29 7.03
N TYR A 673 -14.76 -11.30 7.12
CA TYR A 673 -14.68 -10.25 8.13
C TYR A 673 -15.54 -10.62 9.34
N ARG A 674 -14.94 -10.72 10.52
CA ARG A 674 -15.58 -11.12 11.79
C ARG A 674 -15.58 -9.97 12.78
N GLN A 675 -16.31 -10.13 13.88
CA GLN A 675 -16.17 -9.22 15.01
C GLN A 675 -14.70 -9.16 15.47
N ALA A 676 -14.21 -7.94 15.75
CA ALA A 676 -12.85 -7.72 16.23
C ALA A 676 -12.51 -8.58 17.47
N LYS A 677 -11.41 -9.34 17.39
CA LYS A 677 -10.87 -10.18 18.48
C LYS A 677 -10.36 -9.34 19.65
N HIS A 678 -9.82 -8.16 19.36
CA HIS A 678 -9.27 -7.24 20.36
C HIS A 678 -10.21 -6.06 20.63
N PRO A 679 -10.16 -5.45 21.84
CA PRO A 679 -10.94 -4.26 22.14
C PRO A 679 -10.68 -3.14 21.13
N VAL A 680 -11.75 -2.57 20.59
CA VAL A 680 -11.68 -1.46 19.64
C VAL A 680 -11.07 -0.23 20.32
N ASN A 681 -10.11 0.42 19.66
CA ASN A 681 -9.52 1.66 20.12
C ASN A 681 -10.60 2.74 20.19
N ARG A 682 -10.83 3.27 21.41
CA ARG A 682 -11.80 4.33 21.68
C ARG A 682 -11.19 5.34 22.64
N ARG A 683 -10.41 6.27 22.09
CA ARG A 683 -9.58 7.19 22.88
C ARG A 683 -10.21 8.57 22.96
N ASP A 684 -10.57 9.00 24.17
CA ASP A 684 -10.92 10.39 24.45
C ASP A 684 -9.66 11.27 24.63
N LEU A 685 -9.81 12.57 24.88
CA LEU A 685 -8.71 13.51 25.11
C LEU A 685 -7.96 13.20 26.41
N GLN A 686 -6.63 13.26 26.36
CA GLN A 686 -5.75 13.04 27.50
C GLN A 686 -5.40 14.36 28.20
N LEU A 687 -6.39 15.01 28.81
CA LEU A 687 -6.23 16.37 29.37
C LEU A 687 -5.27 16.44 30.57
N ASP A 688 -5.09 15.34 31.30
CA ASP A 688 -4.24 15.27 32.49
C ASP A 688 -2.78 14.87 32.18
N LEU A 689 -2.46 14.54 30.92
CA LEU A 689 -1.12 14.14 30.51
C LEU A 689 -0.20 15.37 30.36
N ASP A 690 0.74 15.53 31.29
CA ASP A 690 1.82 16.53 31.22
C ASP A 690 3.01 15.98 30.42
N LEU A 691 3.02 16.22 29.11
CA LEU A 691 4.09 15.77 28.21
C LEU A 691 5.28 16.73 28.24
N LYS A 692 6.41 16.26 28.76
CA LYS A 692 7.68 17.01 28.82
C LYS A 692 8.65 16.56 27.74
N TYR A 693 9.41 17.50 27.19
CA TYR A 693 10.34 17.22 26.09
C TYR A 693 11.55 16.42 26.57
N GLU A 694 12.08 16.76 27.73
CA GLU A 694 13.22 16.12 28.39
C GLU A 694 12.98 14.63 28.72
N ASP A 695 11.72 14.22 28.83
CA ASP A 695 11.33 12.82 29.10
C ASP A 695 11.15 12.01 27.80
N GLN A 696 11.27 12.63 26.61
CA GLN A 696 11.08 11.94 25.33
C GLN A 696 12.39 11.38 24.75
N THR A 697 12.45 10.06 24.60
CA THR A 697 13.45 9.40 23.75
C THR A 697 12.88 9.16 22.35
N LEU A 698 13.42 9.86 21.36
CA LEU A 698 13.02 9.77 19.95
C LEU A 698 14.20 9.38 19.07
N ALA A 699 13.92 8.64 17.99
CA ALA A 699 14.92 8.25 16.99
C ALA A 699 14.60 8.87 15.62
N VAL A 700 15.64 9.25 14.87
CA VAL A 700 15.52 9.73 13.49
C VAL A 700 16.56 9.08 12.57
N TYR A 701 16.24 9.01 11.28
CA TYR A 701 17.04 8.28 10.30
C TYR A 701 17.43 9.21 9.15
N PRO A 702 18.45 10.07 9.33
CA PRO A 702 18.93 10.97 8.29
C PRO A 702 19.63 10.18 7.17
N ALA A 703 20.04 10.87 6.10
CA ALA A 703 20.64 10.25 4.93
C ALA A 703 21.79 9.25 5.21
N PRO A 704 22.71 9.49 6.17
CA PRO A 704 23.74 8.50 6.53
C PRO A 704 23.21 7.19 7.14
N LEU A 705 21.99 7.18 7.68
CA LEU A 705 21.32 6.00 8.26
C LEU A 705 20.24 5.43 7.32
N ALA A 706 20.15 5.93 6.08
CA ALA A 706 19.24 5.40 5.08
C ALA A 706 19.77 4.07 4.51
N PRO A 707 18.88 3.13 4.14
CA PRO A 707 19.30 1.87 3.54
C PRO A 707 19.98 2.05 2.18
N PRO A 708 20.74 1.05 1.70
CA PRO A 708 21.12 0.96 0.29
C PRO A 708 19.86 0.91 -0.60
N PRO A 709 19.96 1.20 -1.91
CA PRO A 709 18.78 1.30 -2.78
C PRO A 709 18.17 -0.05 -3.17
N TYR A 710 18.84 -1.15 -2.86
CA TYR A 710 18.50 -2.49 -3.35
C TYR A 710 17.31 -3.11 -2.60
N PRO A 711 16.49 -3.95 -3.28
CA PRO A 711 15.36 -4.65 -2.68
C PRO A 711 15.84 -5.85 -1.83
N TYR A 712 16.54 -5.55 -0.74
CA TYR A 712 17.09 -6.53 0.19
C TYR A 712 16.92 -6.04 1.64
N PRO A 713 16.85 -6.93 2.65
CA PRO A 713 16.77 -6.54 4.06
C PRO A 713 17.96 -5.67 4.51
N PHE A 714 17.68 -4.66 5.33
CA PHE A 714 18.68 -3.78 5.95
C PHE A 714 18.18 -3.34 7.35
N PRO A 715 18.48 -4.11 8.41
CA PRO A 715 18.00 -3.85 9.77
C PRO A 715 18.23 -2.42 10.25
N MET A 716 17.27 -1.89 11.01
CA MET A 716 17.34 -0.54 11.57
C MET A 716 18.19 -0.50 12.84
N ASP A 717 19.19 0.38 12.88
CA ASP A 717 19.91 0.72 14.11
C ASP A 717 19.17 1.84 14.86
N ARG A 718 18.41 1.45 15.88
CA ARG A 718 17.61 2.40 16.67
C ARG A 718 18.48 3.29 17.56
N GLU A 719 19.57 2.76 18.12
CA GLU A 719 20.47 3.53 18.99
C GLU A 719 21.21 4.61 18.20
N ALA A 720 21.69 4.29 17.00
CA ALA A 720 22.20 5.30 16.08
C ALA A 720 21.14 6.35 15.71
N GLY A 721 19.87 5.93 15.57
CA GLY A 721 18.77 6.84 15.34
C GLY A 721 18.48 7.78 16.52
N ILE A 722 18.61 7.31 17.76
CA ILE A 722 18.49 8.14 18.98
C ILE A 722 19.64 9.13 19.06
N ALA A 723 20.88 8.66 18.89
CA ALA A 723 22.06 9.52 18.86
C ALA A 723 21.96 10.58 17.75
N ALA A 724 21.43 10.22 16.58
CA ALA A 724 21.19 11.17 15.50
C ALA A 724 20.15 12.24 15.86
N TYR A 725 19.10 11.89 16.64
CA TYR A 725 18.12 12.86 17.11
C TYR A 725 18.72 13.83 18.13
N GLU A 726 19.50 13.33 19.08
CA GLU A 726 20.20 14.13 20.09
C GLU A 726 21.23 15.08 19.46
N ALA A 727 21.85 14.67 18.35
CA ALA A 727 22.81 15.48 17.60
C ALA A 727 22.16 16.58 16.72
N MET A 728 20.83 16.59 16.57
CA MET A 728 20.15 17.60 15.76
C MET A 728 20.31 19.00 16.37
N ILE A 729 20.57 19.98 15.51
CA ILE A 729 20.82 21.38 15.90
C ILE A 729 19.75 22.32 15.36
N SER A 730 19.66 23.52 15.94
CA SER A 730 18.77 24.57 15.42
C SER A 730 19.21 25.06 14.03
N ALA A 731 18.28 25.60 13.25
CA ALA A 731 18.58 26.20 11.94
C ALA A 731 19.59 27.36 12.03
N LYS A 732 19.61 28.09 13.15
CA LYS A 732 20.58 29.16 13.40
C LYS A 732 21.99 28.61 13.59
N GLU A 733 22.16 27.62 14.47
CA GLU A 733 23.47 26.99 14.70
C GLU A 733 24.02 26.34 13.42
N TYR A 734 23.14 25.71 12.63
CA TYR A 734 23.49 25.14 11.33
C TYR A 734 24.06 26.21 10.37
N GLN A 735 23.39 27.36 10.24
CA GLN A 735 23.87 28.47 9.42
C GLN A 735 25.17 29.08 9.95
N ASP A 736 25.30 29.25 11.27
CA ASP A 736 26.48 29.81 11.93
C ASP A 736 27.71 28.91 11.75
N ARG A 737 27.54 27.58 11.76
CA ARG A 737 28.63 26.62 11.45
C ARG A 737 28.99 26.61 9.97
N LEU A 738 28.01 26.58 9.06
CA LEU A 738 28.29 26.65 7.61
C LEU A 738 29.04 27.93 7.21
N SER A 739 28.67 29.08 7.79
CA SER A 739 29.37 30.35 7.52
C SER A 739 30.83 30.36 8.01
N ARG A 740 31.19 29.47 8.95
CA ARG A 740 32.56 29.23 9.41
C ARG A 740 33.30 28.14 8.62
N GLY A 741 32.65 27.55 7.62
CA GLY A 741 33.22 26.47 6.79
C GLY A 741 33.14 25.07 7.43
N ASP A 742 32.41 24.91 8.55
CA ASP A 742 32.15 23.59 9.14
C ASP A 742 30.97 22.93 8.44
N GLY A 743 31.23 21.85 7.70
CA GLY A 743 30.21 21.03 7.02
C GLY A 743 29.94 19.68 7.69
N SER A 744 30.47 19.44 8.90
CA SER A 744 30.40 18.13 9.57
C SER A 744 28.98 17.67 9.91
N MET A 745 28.05 18.60 10.06
CA MET A 745 26.63 18.35 10.32
C MET A 745 25.79 18.11 9.07
N VAL A 746 26.36 18.28 7.86
CA VAL A 746 25.61 18.10 6.61
C VAL A 746 25.44 16.61 6.35
N HIS A 747 24.19 16.16 6.41
CA HIS A 747 23.84 14.79 6.06
C HIS A 747 24.04 14.54 4.57
N ARG A 748 24.76 13.46 4.23
CA ARG A 748 24.96 12.99 2.86
C ARG A 748 24.54 11.53 2.76
N TYR A 749 24.00 11.15 1.61
CA TYR A 749 23.73 9.77 1.27
C TYR A 749 24.90 9.22 0.46
N THR A 750 25.43 8.07 0.84
CA THR A 750 26.42 7.32 0.04
C THR A 750 25.93 5.88 -0.16
N ASN A 751 26.37 5.25 -1.24
CA ASN A 751 26.06 3.86 -1.56
C ASN A 751 27.38 3.15 -1.90
N ASP A 752 28.18 2.91 -0.87
CA ASP A 752 29.57 2.48 -1.02
C ASP A 752 29.73 0.94 -1.10
N GLY A 753 28.63 0.19 -1.08
CA GLY A 753 28.60 -1.28 -1.08
C GLY A 753 28.11 -1.90 -2.39
N ASP A 754 28.58 -3.12 -2.67
CA ASP A 754 28.10 -3.93 -3.78
C ASP A 754 26.63 -4.34 -3.59
N ALA A 755 25.88 -4.42 -4.69
CA ALA A 755 24.52 -4.90 -4.66
C ALA A 755 24.46 -6.36 -4.19
N PRO A 756 23.67 -6.69 -3.14
CA PRO A 756 23.49 -8.08 -2.68
C PRO A 756 22.62 -8.89 -3.64
N VAL A 757 21.93 -8.22 -4.56
CA VAL A 757 21.02 -8.80 -5.55
C VAL A 757 21.38 -8.35 -6.95
N ILE A 758 21.06 -9.19 -7.93
CA ILE A 758 21.14 -8.91 -9.36
C ILE A 758 19.73 -8.97 -9.96
N GLN A 759 19.46 -8.10 -10.93
CA GLN A 759 18.20 -8.11 -11.65
C GLN A 759 18.30 -9.03 -12.88
N VAL A 760 17.37 -9.97 -12.99
CA VAL A 760 17.30 -10.96 -14.07
C VAL A 760 15.92 -10.98 -14.70
N SER A 761 15.79 -11.57 -15.89
CA SER A 761 14.52 -11.89 -16.52
C SER A 761 14.26 -13.39 -16.42
N ILE A 762 13.00 -13.77 -16.25
CA ILE A 762 12.56 -15.16 -16.39
C ILE A 762 12.55 -15.51 -17.88
N SER A 763 13.57 -16.21 -18.33
CA SER A 763 13.76 -16.61 -19.73
C SER A 763 12.87 -17.79 -20.15
N LYS A 764 12.46 -18.64 -19.20
CA LYS A 764 11.57 -19.77 -19.44
C LYS A 764 10.74 -20.11 -18.19
N VAL A 765 9.47 -20.49 -18.41
CA VAL A 765 8.59 -21.05 -17.37
C VAL A 765 8.06 -22.40 -17.85
N ASP A 766 8.46 -23.47 -17.17
CA ASP A 766 8.12 -24.84 -17.55
C ASP A 766 7.31 -25.51 -16.44
N GLN A 767 5.99 -25.55 -16.60
CA GLN A 767 5.09 -26.18 -15.65
C GLN A 767 5.14 -27.70 -15.82
N MET A 768 5.95 -28.36 -15.00
CA MET A 768 6.22 -29.80 -15.09
C MET A 768 5.06 -30.64 -14.57
N THR A 769 4.44 -30.19 -13.47
CA THR A 769 3.30 -30.86 -12.84
C THR A 769 2.28 -29.83 -12.36
N ALA A 770 1.19 -30.27 -11.71
CA ALA A 770 0.22 -29.36 -11.10
C ALA A 770 0.84 -28.48 -10.00
N ASP A 771 1.93 -28.95 -9.36
CA ASP A 771 2.52 -28.35 -8.17
C ASP A 771 4.00 -27.97 -8.35
N VAL A 772 4.69 -28.43 -9.40
CA VAL A 772 6.12 -28.14 -9.64
C VAL A 772 6.31 -27.38 -10.94
N THR A 773 6.96 -26.22 -10.85
CA THR A 773 7.33 -25.40 -12.00
C THR A 773 8.84 -25.15 -11.99
N LYS A 774 9.48 -25.32 -13.15
CA LYS A 774 10.88 -24.99 -13.38
C LYS A 774 11.00 -23.61 -14.00
N TYR A 775 11.96 -22.83 -13.50
CA TYR A 775 12.22 -21.46 -13.96
C TYR A 775 13.67 -21.33 -14.40
N GLU A 776 13.89 -20.65 -15.53
CA GLU A 776 15.23 -20.27 -16.00
C GLU A 776 15.38 -18.76 -15.99
N PHE A 777 16.50 -18.26 -15.47
CA PHE A 777 16.80 -16.84 -15.38
C PHE A 777 17.99 -16.48 -16.25
N SER A 778 17.92 -15.34 -16.93
CA SER A 778 19.03 -14.75 -17.68
C SER A 778 19.22 -13.28 -17.32
N THR A 779 20.41 -12.73 -17.56
CA THR A 779 20.63 -11.28 -17.50
C THR A 779 19.76 -10.56 -18.53
N LEU A 780 19.49 -9.26 -18.29
CA LEU A 780 18.65 -8.46 -19.19
C LEU A 780 19.34 -8.12 -20.53
N ASP A 781 20.67 -8.16 -20.56
CA ASP A 781 21.51 -7.82 -21.71
C ASP A 781 22.13 -9.04 -22.39
N GLY A 782 21.87 -10.25 -21.87
CA GLY A 782 22.43 -11.51 -22.37
C GLY A 782 23.88 -11.78 -21.97
N SER A 783 24.47 -10.97 -21.09
CA SER A 783 25.78 -11.24 -20.51
C SER A 783 25.77 -12.49 -19.61
N PRO A 784 26.90 -13.19 -19.43
CA PRO A 784 26.99 -14.31 -18.51
C PRO A 784 26.64 -13.92 -17.07
N LEU A 785 25.88 -14.77 -16.40
CA LEU A 785 25.64 -14.71 -14.96
C LEU A 785 26.93 -15.08 -14.19
N PRO A 786 27.05 -14.66 -12.91
CA PRO A 786 28.19 -15.05 -12.06
C PRO A 786 28.42 -16.58 -12.01
N ASP A 787 29.67 -16.98 -11.78
CA ASP A 787 29.97 -18.41 -11.61
C ASP A 787 29.36 -18.93 -10.29
N TRP A 788 29.01 -20.21 -10.28
CA TRP A 788 28.46 -20.90 -9.11
C TRP A 788 28.96 -22.34 -9.01
N LYS A 789 28.78 -22.95 -7.84
CA LYS A 789 29.15 -24.35 -7.57
C LYS A 789 27.92 -25.18 -7.26
N ALA A 790 27.91 -26.44 -7.68
CA ALA A 790 26.85 -27.38 -7.35
C ALA A 790 26.54 -27.40 -5.84
N GLY A 791 25.26 -27.49 -5.47
CA GLY A 791 24.78 -27.31 -4.11
C GLY A 791 24.46 -25.86 -3.72
N ALA A 792 24.72 -24.88 -4.58
CA ALA A 792 24.29 -23.51 -4.33
C ALA A 792 22.77 -23.32 -4.46
N HIS A 793 22.26 -22.31 -3.77
CA HIS A 793 20.90 -21.79 -3.90
C HIS A 793 20.91 -20.31 -4.29
N LEU A 794 19.74 -19.84 -4.73
CA LEU A 794 19.45 -18.44 -4.97
C LEU A 794 18.38 -17.94 -4.00
N ASP A 795 18.52 -16.70 -3.56
CA ASP A 795 17.45 -16.00 -2.85
C ASP A 795 16.64 -15.22 -3.84
N ILE A 796 15.38 -15.58 -3.97
CA ILE A 796 14.46 -14.94 -4.89
C ILE A 796 13.61 -13.94 -4.10
N VAL A 797 13.66 -12.68 -4.51
CA VAL A 797 12.70 -11.66 -4.05
C VAL A 797 11.41 -11.88 -4.85
N VAL A 798 10.51 -12.70 -4.31
CA VAL A 798 9.19 -12.96 -4.93
C VAL A 798 8.32 -11.71 -4.84
N ALA A 799 8.33 -11.09 -3.66
CA ALA A 799 7.77 -9.79 -3.33
C ALA A 799 8.61 -9.22 -2.16
N PRO A 800 8.49 -7.93 -1.79
CA PRO A 800 9.24 -7.35 -0.67
C PRO A 800 9.17 -8.14 0.64
N GLU A 801 8.01 -8.72 0.96
CA GLU A 801 7.78 -9.58 2.13
C GLU A 801 8.18 -11.05 1.97
N PHE A 802 8.61 -11.46 0.78
CA PHE A 802 8.89 -12.85 0.42
C PHE A 802 10.25 -12.99 -0.26
N LEU A 803 11.30 -13.06 0.58
CA LEU A 803 12.61 -13.56 0.18
C LEU A 803 12.65 -15.08 0.44
N ARG A 804 12.87 -15.90 -0.59
CA ARG A 804 12.84 -17.37 -0.51
C ARG A 804 14.05 -18.00 -1.20
N GLN A 805 14.59 -19.03 -0.57
CA GLN A 805 15.71 -19.80 -1.09
C GLN A 805 15.20 -20.91 -2.00
N TYR A 806 15.85 -21.09 -3.14
CA TYR A 806 15.63 -22.24 -4.00
C TYR A 806 16.97 -22.78 -4.50
N SER A 807 17.23 -24.06 -4.25
CA SER A 807 18.44 -24.73 -4.72
C SER A 807 18.50 -24.72 -6.24
N MET A 808 19.70 -24.46 -6.76
CA MET A 808 19.95 -24.43 -8.20
C MET A 808 20.00 -25.87 -8.73
N SER A 809 19.40 -26.07 -9.90
CA SER A 809 19.22 -27.38 -10.54
C SER A 809 19.88 -27.49 -11.92
N GLY A 810 20.44 -26.39 -12.43
CA GLY A 810 21.12 -26.36 -13.72
C GLY A 810 22.55 -26.91 -13.67
N ASN A 811 23.21 -26.88 -14.83
CA ASN A 811 24.63 -27.22 -14.97
C ASN A 811 25.52 -26.03 -14.54
N PRO A 812 26.41 -26.16 -13.53
CA PRO A 812 27.29 -25.07 -13.10
C PRO A 812 28.23 -24.52 -14.17
N ALA A 813 28.50 -25.29 -15.24
CA ALA A 813 29.32 -24.83 -16.37
C ALA A 813 28.56 -23.90 -17.34
N GLU A 814 27.23 -23.83 -17.23
CA GLU A 814 26.38 -22.97 -18.06
C GLU A 814 26.13 -21.64 -17.37
N THR A 815 26.81 -20.60 -17.84
CA THR A 815 26.71 -19.24 -17.28
C THR A 815 25.67 -18.38 -17.97
N GLY A 816 25.04 -18.86 -19.05
CA GLY A 816 23.98 -18.13 -19.75
C GLY A 816 22.65 -18.10 -18.97
N THR A 817 22.42 -19.10 -18.13
CA THR A 817 21.15 -19.28 -17.41
C THR A 817 21.34 -19.89 -16.03
N TYR A 818 20.59 -19.42 -15.05
CA TYR A 818 20.36 -20.13 -13.80
C TYR A 818 19.02 -20.87 -13.83
N GLN A 819 18.93 -22.03 -13.19
CA GLN A 819 17.73 -22.86 -13.18
C GLN A 819 17.34 -23.27 -11.75
N ILE A 820 16.05 -23.14 -11.41
CA ILE A 820 15.47 -23.61 -10.14
C ILE A 820 14.19 -24.41 -10.39
N GLY A 821 13.87 -25.32 -9.46
CA GLY A 821 12.56 -25.96 -9.36
C GLY A 821 11.80 -25.49 -8.13
N VAL A 822 10.53 -25.12 -8.29
CA VAL A 822 9.70 -24.60 -7.20
C VAL A 822 8.47 -25.47 -7.02
N LEU A 823 8.33 -26.08 -5.84
CA LEU A 823 7.11 -26.73 -5.38
C LEU A 823 6.12 -25.67 -4.83
N ARG A 824 4.85 -25.73 -5.26
CA ARG A 824 3.75 -24.95 -4.71
C ARG A 824 3.31 -25.55 -3.38
N GLU A 825 3.28 -24.73 -2.34
CA GLU A 825 2.78 -25.09 -1.03
C GLU A 825 1.61 -24.17 -0.66
N ASP A 826 0.39 -24.72 -0.69
CA ASP A 826 -0.82 -23.93 -0.46
C ASP A 826 -1.01 -23.55 1.01
N GLU A 827 -0.59 -24.42 1.94
CA GLU A 827 -0.62 -24.17 3.40
C GLU A 827 0.68 -23.53 3.93
N GLY A 828 1.59 -23.15 3.03
CA GLY A 828 2.89 -22.56 3.39
C GLY A 828 2.82 -21.07 3.73
N ARG A 829 3.99 -20.42 3.83
CA ARG A 829 4.12 -18.98 4.14
C ARG A 829 3.65 -18.04 2.99
N GLY A 830 3.00 -18.55 1.95
CA GLY A 830 2.46 -17.82 0.79
C GLY A 830 3.44 -17.50 -0.34
N GLY A 831 4.75 -17.63 -0.13
CA GLY A 831 5.78 -17.26 -1.11
C GLY A 831 5.75 -18.12 -2.39
N SER A 832 5.67 -19.45 -2.27
CA SER A 832 5.65 -20.36 -3.42
C SER A 832 4.35 -20.26 -4.22
N SER A 833 3.20 -20.17 -3.54
CA SER A 833 1.90 -19.94 -4.17
C SER A 833 1.87 -18.64 -4.98
N LEU A 834 2.37 -17.54 -4.41
CA LEU A 834 2.48 -16.27 -5.12
C LEU A 834 3.40 -16.36 -6.34
N LEU A 835 4.57 -17.01 -6.18
CA LEU A 835 5.54 -17.22 -7.24
C LEU A 835 4.88 -17.90 -8.44
N HIS A 836 4.19 -19.04 -8.22
CA HIS A 836 3.46 -19.77 -9.27
C HIS A 836 2.39 -18.92 -9.97
N ARG A 837 1.76 -17.98 -9.26
CA ARG A 837 0.69 -17.13 -9.80
C ARG A 837 1.22 -15.97 -10.64
N ILE A 838 2.38 -15.39 -10.30
CA ILE A 838 2.87 -14.13 -10.90
C ILE A 838 4.14 -14.28 -11.75
N PHE A 839 4.91 -15.36 -11.60
CA PHE A 839 6.14 -15.60 -12.37
C PHE A 839 5.78 -16.15 -13.75
N THR A 840 5.92 -15.28 -14.75
CA THR A 840 5.66 -15.56 -16.17
C THR A 840 6.89 -15.20 -16.98
N GLU A 841 7.03 -15.79 -18.16
CA GLU A 841 8.17 -15.49 -19.06
C GLU A 841 8.29 -13.99 -19.33
N GLY A 842 9.52 -13.49 -19.38
CA GLY A 842 9.87 -12.08 -19.54
C GLY A 842 9.79 -11.24 -18.26
N ARG A 843 9.15 -11.73 -17.18
CA ARG A 843 9.07 -11.00 -15.90
C ARG A 843 10.46 -10.70 -15.37
N LYS A 844 10.65 -9.47 -14.86
CA LYS A 844 11.88 -9.06 -14.19
C LYS A 844 11.80 -9.37 -12.70
N VAL A 845 12.83 -9.98 -12.15
CA VAL A 845 12.93 -10.36 -10.73
C VAL A 845 14.32 -10.05 -10.18
N PHE A 846 14.42 -9.97 -8.85
CA PHE A 846 15.70 -9.82 -8.16
C PHE A 846 16.09 -11.14 -7.51
N ILE A 847 17.33 -11.54 -7.73
CA ILE A 847 17.91 -12.75 -7.14
C ILE A 847 19.21 -12.40 -6.43
N SER A 848 19.58 -13.12 -5.37
CA SER A 848 20.92 -13.00 -4.79
C SER A 848 21.99 -13.47 -5.77
N LYS A 849 23.25 -13.15 -5.46
CA LYS A 849 24.37 -13.95 -5.97
C LYS A 849 24.24 -15.39 -5.43
N PRO A 850 24.78 -16.41 -6.13
CA PRO A 850 24.74 -17.80 -5.66
C PRO A 850 25.39 -17.95 -4.27
N ILE A 851 24.68 -18.63 -3.35
CA ILE A 851 25.15 -18.91 -1.99
C ILE A 851 25.23 -20.43 -1.85
N ASN A 852 26.35 -20.97 -1.34
CA ASN A 852 26.52 -22.41 -1.16
C ASN A 852 26.79 -22.74 0.31
N HIS A 853 25.92 -23.57 0.89
CA HIS A 853 26.07 -24.17 2.22
C HIS A 853 26.03 -25.70 2.16
N PHE A 854 25.86 -26.27 0.97
CA PHE A 854 25.75 -27.70 0.73
C PHE A 854 26.85 -28.08 -0.28
N GLU A 855 28.10 -28.01 0.17
CA GLU A 855 29.25 -28.16 -0.71
C GLU A 855 29.51 -29.63 -1.09
N LEU A 856 29.86 -29.85 -2.36
CA LEU A 856 30.29 -31.16 -2.85
C LEU A 856 31.76 -31.43 -2.50
N ASP A 857 32.04 -32.59 -1.91
CA ASP A 857 33.40 -33.10 -1.79
C ASP A 857 33.84 -33.72 -3.13
N GLU A 858 34.53 -32.92 -3.93
CA GLU A 858 35.03 -33.34 -5.24
C GLU A 858 36.17 -34.38 -5.16
N ALA A 859 36.70 -34.67 -3.97
CA ALA A 859 37.73 -35.68 -3.74
C ALA A 859 37.17 -37.06 -3.37
N ALA A 860 35.83 -37.19 -3.22
CA ALA A 860 35.17 -38.46 -2.94
C ALA A 860 35.47 -39.51 -4.04
N SER A 861 35.72 -40.74 -3.63
CA SER A 861 35.95 -41.87 -4.54
C SER A 861 34.65 -42.42 -5.13
N LYS A 862 33.52 -42.23 -4.43
CA LYS A 862 32.15 -42.46 -4.93
C LYS A 862 31.15 -41.57 -4.20
N THR A 863 30.12 -41.10 -4.90
CA THR A 863 29.06 -40.26 -4.31
C THR A 863 27.67 -40.85 -4.54
N PHE A 864 26.87 -40.97 -3.48
CA PHE A 864 25.45 -41.33 -3.55
C PHE A 864 24.60 -40.07 -3.42
N LEU A 865 23.77 -39.78 -4.42
CA LEU A 865 22.89 -38.61 -4.46
C LEU A 865 21.44 -39.04 -4.24
N MET A 866 20.86 -38.66 -3.11
CA MET A 866 19.56 -39.15 -2.64
C MET A 866 18.53 -38.02 -2.63
N GLY A 867 17.73 -37.89 -3.69
CA GLY A 867 16.72 -36.84 -3.82
C GLY A 867 15.31 -37.33 -3.43
N GLY A 868 14.61 -36.61 -2.56
CA GLY A 868 13.22 -36.85 -2.18
C GLY A 868 12.30 -35.71 -2.61
N GLY A 869 11.30 -35.98 -3.45
CA GLY A 869 10.34 -34.96 -3.90
C GLY A 869 11.03 -33.79 -4.64
N ILE A 870 10.88 -32.56 -4.16
CA ILE A 870 11.56 -31.40 -4.76
C ILE A 870 13.05 -31.30 -4.37
N GLY A 871 13.51 -32.05 -3.36
CA GLY A 871 14.92 -32.16 -2.96
C GLY A 871 15.84 -32.79 -4.03
N ILE A 872 15.28 -33.17 -5.18
CA ILE A 872 16.03 -33.58 -6.36
C ILE A 872 16.87 -32.43 -6.96
N THR A 873 16.50 -31.17 -6.74
CA THR A 873 17.13 -30.00 -7.37
C THR A 873 18.65 -29.88 -7.11
N PRO A 874 19.16 -29.89 -5.85
CA PRO A 874 20.61 -29.86 -5.62
C PRO A 874 21.31 -31.13 -6.12
N MET A 875 20.62 -32.27 -6.12
CA MET A 875 21.19 -33.55 -6.60
C MET A 875 21.48 -33.51 -8.10
N ILE A 876 20.62 -32.87 -8.90
CA ILE A 876 20.86 -32.68 -10.35
C ILE A 876 22.13 -31.84 -10.58
N ALA A 877 22.31 -30.75 -9.82
CA ALA A 877 23.51 -29.92 -9.93
C ALA A 877 24.79 -30.70 -9.57
N PHE A 878 24.75 -31.54 -8.53
CA PHE A 878 25.87 -32.42 -8.19
C PHE A 878 26.15 -33.44 -9.30
N ALA A 879 25.12 -34.08 -9.86
CA ALA A 879 25.28 -35.05 -10.94
C ALA A 879 25.96 -34.42 -12.18
N HIS A 880 25.59 -33.19 -12.55
CA HIS A 880 26.29 -32.45 -13.61
C HIS A 880 27.78 -32.26 -13.30
N ARG A 881 28.11 -31.84 -12.07
CA ARG A 881 29.51 -31.60 -11.67
C ARG A 881 30.33 -32.88 -11.63
N LEU A 882 29.81 -33.94 -11.01
CA LEU A 882 30.47 -35.24 -10.91
C LEU A 882 30.69 -35.87 -12.29
N HIS A 883 29.68 -35.77 -13.17
CA HIS A 883 29.83 -36.21 -14.57
C HIS A 883 30.91 -35.45 -15.31
N ALA A 884 30.97 -34.11 -15.16
CA ALA A 884 32.02 -33.29 -15.79
C ALA A 884 33.44 -33.62 -15.27
N LEU A 885 33.55 -34.08 -14.02
CA LEU A 885 34.80 -34.54 -13.41
C LEU A 885 35.15 -35.99 -13.78
N GLY A 886 34.21 -36.76 -14.34
CA GLY A 886 34.35 -38.19 -14.54
C GLY A 886 34.37 -39.00 -13.23
N ALA A 887 33.81 -38.45 -12.15
CA ALA A 887 33.72 -39.10 -10.85
C ALA A 887 32.63 -40.19 -10.82
N ASP A 888 32.78 -41.19 -9.96
CA ASP A 888 31.78 -42.26 -9.82
C ASP A 888 30.63 -41.82 -8.92
N PHE A 889 29.39 -41.96 -9.40
CA PHE A 889 28.21 -41.62 -8.62
C PHE A 889 26.97 -42.40 -9.04
N GLU A 890 25.98 -42.41 -8.15
CA GLU A 890 24.63 -42.93 -8.38
C GLU A 890 23.62 -41.90 -7.87
N LEU A 891 22.54 -41.67 -8.63
CA LEU A 891 21.46 -40.78 -8.25
C LEU A 891 20.18 -41.58 -8.04
N HIS A 892 19.61 -41.50 -6.84
CA HIS A 892 18.34 -42.12 -6.49
C HIS A 892 17.29 -41.04 -6.26
N TYR A 893 16.27 -41.01 -7.12
CA TYR A 893 15.15 -40.08 -7.00
C TYR A 893 13.89 -40.80 -6.48
N SER A 894 13.40 -40.36 -5.33
CA SER A 894 12.22 -40.91 -4.66
C SER A 894 11.08 -39.90 -4.61
N ALA A 895 9.86 -40.33 -4.95
CA ALA A 895 8.64 -39.53 -4.77
C ALA A 895 7.44 -40.39 -4.34
N SER A 896 6.44 -39.75 -3.74
CA SER A 896 5.20 -40.44 -3.32
C SER A 896 4.34 -40.84 -4.53
N ARG A 897 4.31 -39.99 -5.56
CA ARG A 897 3.55 -40.18 -6.80
C ARG A 897 4.43 -39.87 -8.02
N LYS A 898 4.31 -40.68 -9.07
CA LYS A 898 5.02 -40.43 -10.34
C LYS A 898 4.54 -39.14 -11.02
N ASP A 899 3.24 -38.88 -11.06
CA ASP A 899 2.65 -37.71 -11.73
C ASP A 899 2.89 -36.37 -11.00
N GLY A 900 3.25 -36.43 -9.72
CA GLY A 900 3.66 -35.27 -8.92
C GLY A 900 5.17 -35.01 -8.90
N ALA A 901 5.98 -35.89 -9.51
CA ALA A 901 7.43 -35.76 -9.52
C ALA A 901 7.90 -34.85 -10.67
N GLY A 902 8.61 -33.78 -10.34
CA GLY A 902 9.24 -32.90 -11.34
C GLY A 902 10.47 -33.54 -11.99
N TYR A 903 11.01 -32.90 -13.04
CA TYR A 903 12.27 -33.27 -13.71
C TYR A 903 12.34 -34.66 -14.36
N LEU A 904 11.25 -35.45 -14.41
CA LEU A 904 11.32 -36.81 -14.99
C LEU A 904 11.75 -36.81 -16.46
N ASP A 905 11.19 -35.91 -17.26
CA ASP A 905 11.54 -35.77 -18.67
C ASP A 905 12.97 -35.24 -18.84
N ASP A 906 13.41 -34.32 -17.98
CA ASP A 906 14.78 -33.79 -17.98
C ASP A 906 15.78 -34.91 -17.67
N LEU A 907 15.60 -35.63 -16.55
CA LEU A 907 16.49 -36.69 -16.07
C LEU A 907 16.69 -37.80 -17.12
N ALA A 908 15.66 -38.15 -17.88
CA ALA A 908 15.73 -39.17 -18.92
C ALA A 908 16.63 -38.76 -20.11
N THR A 909 16.92 -37.47 -20.27
CA THR A 909 17.70 -36.93 -21.40
C THR A 909 19.12 -36.53 -21.02
N MET A 910 19.47 -36.59 -19.73
CA MET A 910 20.79 -36.19 -19.25
C MET A 910 21.90 -37.14 -19.74
N PRO A 911 23.13 -36.64 -19.99
CA PRO A 911 24.27 -37.48 -20.38
C PRO A 911 24.63 -38.58 -19.37
N TRP A 912 24.15 -38.45 -18.13
CA TRP A 912 24.33 -39.36 -17.01
C TRP A 912 23.03 -40.08 -16.60
N ALA A 913 22.03 -40.14 -17.49
CA ALA A 913 20.74 -40.77 -17.22
C ALA A 913 20.86 -42.26 -16.81
N ASP A 914 21.92 -42.96 -17.25
CA ASP A 914 22.23 -44.34 -16.86
C ASP A 914 22.62 -44.48 -15.38
N ARG A 915 22.97 -43.38 -14.71
CA ARG A 915 23.26 -43.32 -13.27
C ARG A 915 22.02 -43.04 -12.41
N VAL A 916 20.84 -42.90 -13.02
CA VAL A 916 19.60 -42.50 -12.33
C VAL A 916 18.71 -43.71 -12.03
N SER A 917 18.31 -43.86 -10.77
CA SER A 917 17.32 -44.83 -10.30
C SER A 917 16.07 -44.13 -9.76
N LEU A 918 14.90 -44.50 -10.26
CA LEU A 918 13.62 -43.87 -9.90
C LEU A 918 12.77 -44.77 -8.99
N HIS A 919 12.22 -44.19 -7.92
CA HIS A 919 11.43 -44.89 -6.90
C HIS A 919 10.12 -44.16 -6.62
N PHE A 920 8.98 -44.79 -6.91
CA PHE A 920 7.65 -44.18 -6.78
C PHE A 920 6.74 -45.05 -5.92
N SER A 921 6.32 -44.48 -4.78
CA SER A 921 5.55 -45.23 -3.78
C SER A 921 4.18 -45.69 -4.31
N ASP A 922 3.52 -44.87 -5.13
CA ASP A 922 2.24 -45.18 -5.80
C ASP A 922 2.36 -46.31 -6.84
N GLN A 923 3.56 -46.54 -7.37
CA GLN A 923 3.87 -47.64 -8.29
C GLN A 923 4.40 -48.88 -7.56
N GLY A 924 4.41 -48.85 -6.22
CA GLY A 924 4.86 -49.96 -5.38
C GLY A 924 6.39 -50.15 -5.32
N THR A 925 7.18 -49.15 -5.75
CA THR A 925 8.65 -49.19 -5.66
C THR A 925 9.18 -48.24 -4.58
N ARG A 926 10.28 -48.65 -3.92
CA ARG A 926 11.01 -47.84 -2.93
C ARG A 926 12.50 -48.17 -3.04
N ALA A 927 13.35 -47.19 -2.76
CA ALA A 927 14.78 -47.44 -2.62
C ALA A 927 15.02 -48.29 -1.36
N ASP A 928 15.63 -49.45 -1.51
CA ASP A 928 16.17 -50.21 -0.37
C ASP A 928 17.48 -49.55 0.07
N LEU A 929 17.38 -48.64 1.04
CA LEU A 929 18.49 -47.77 1.43
C LEU A 929 19.68 -48.54 2.02
N ASP A 930 19.41 -49.61 2.79
CA ASP A 930 20.47 -50.44 3.36
C ASP A 930 21.19 -51.23 2.27
N GLN A 931 20.47 -51.70 1.26
CA GLN A 931 21.08 -52.35 0.10
C GLN A 931 21.90 -51.37 -0.74
N VAL A 932 21.33 -50.20 -1.09
CA VAL A 932 21.96 -49.18 -1.93
C VAL A 932 23.26 -48.67 -1.30
N LEU A 933 23.25 -48.42 0.01
CA LEU A 933 24.40 -47.87 0.73
C LEU A 933 25.32 -48.95 1.32
N SER A 934 25.10 -50.22 0.99
CA SER A 934 25.89 -51.31 1.59
C SER A 934 27.37 -51.28 1.19
N GLY A 935 28.23 -51.76 2.09
CA GLY A 935 29.64 -52.04 1.76
C GLY A 935 30.55 -50.81 1.69
N TYR A 936 30.28 -49.79 2.52
CA TYR A 936 31.07 -48.57 2.63
C TYR A 936 32.58 -48.78 2.46
N GLN A 937 33.21 -47.94 1.64
CA GLN A 937 34.66 -47.84 1.50
C GLN A 937 35.13 -46.43 1.85
N PRO A 938 36.36 -46.26 2.37
CA PRO A 938 36.92 -44.94 2.61
C PRO A 938 36.83 -44.03 1.38
N GLY A 939 36.28 -42.83 1.58
CA GLY A 939 36.05 -41.84 0.52
C GLY A 939 34.70 -41.95 -0.18
N TRP A 940 33.79 -42.82 0.27
CA TRP A 940 32.39 -42.81 -0.19
C TRP A 940 31.58 -41.76 0.57
N HIS A 941 30.79 -40.96 -0.13
CA HIS A 941 29.97 -39.90 0.47
C HIS A 941 28.50 -40.08 0.08
N VAL A 942 27.59 -39.74 0.98
CA VAL A 942 26.15 -39.70 0.72
C VAL A 942 25.63 -38.27 0.92
N TYR A 943 24.88 -37.79 -0.06
CA TYR A 943 24.19 -36.50 -0.05
C TYR A 943 22.69 -36.74 -0.13
N THR A 944 21.90 -36.08 0.72
CA THR A 944 20.44 -36.22 0.69
C THR A 944 19.73 -34.88 0.85
N CYS A 945 18.60 -34.73 0.18
CA CYS A 945 17.69 -33.61 0.36
C CYS A 945 16.26 -34.06 0.04
N GLY A 946 15.28 -33.64 0.85
CA GLY A 946 13.88 -33.99 0.66
C GLY A 946 13.06 -33.78 1.94
N PRO A 947 11.90 -34.45 2.09
CA PRO A 947 11.14 -34.45 3.34
C PRO A 947 11.94 -35.08 4.49
N ASP A 948 11.78 -34.59 5.72
CA ASP A 948 12.54 -35.01 6.91
C ASP A 948 12.61 -36.52 7.07
N ARG A 949 11.45 -37.19 7.05
CA ARG A 949 11.36 -38.66 7.16
C ARG A 949 12.19 -39.41 6.11
N TYR A 950 12.32 -38.85 4.91
CA TYR A 950 13.14 -39.44 3.86
C TYR A 950 14.62 -39.26 4.16
N MET A 951 15.04 -38.04 4.49
CA MET A 951 16.43 -37.71 4.79
C MET A 951 16.95 -38.49 6.01
N ASP A 952 16.15 -38.56 7.08
CA ASP A 952 16.46 -39.37 8.27
C ASP A 952 16.66 -40.85 7.91
N GLY A 953 15.79 -41.39 7.06
CA GLY A 953 15.90 -42.76 6.58
C GLY A 953 17.23 -43.02 5.86
N VAL A 954 17.65 -42.09 4.99
CA VAL A 954 18.94 -42.16 4.28
C VAL A 954 20.11 -42.09 5.27
N MET A 955 20.08 -41.13 6.21
CA MET A 955 21.17 -40.93 7.15
C MET A 955 21.35 -42.09 8.13
N GLN A 956 20.25 -42.63 8.64
CA GLN A 956 20.29 -43.81 9.50
C GLN A 956 20.76 -45.04 8.74
N ALA A 957 20.38 -45.21 7.47
CA ALA A 957 20.89 -46.30 6.63
C ALA A 957 22.40 -46.16 6.40
N ALA A 958 22.87 -44.96 6.02
CA ALA A 958 24.30 -44.70 5.84
C ALA A 958 25.11 -45.00 7.11
N GLU A 959 24.60 -44.59 8.27
CA GLU A 959 25.22 -44.88 9.57
C GLU A 959 25.30 -46.39 9.84
N ARG A 960 24.20 -47.12 9.64
CA ARG A 960 24.18 -48.59 9.79
C ARG A 960 25.17 -49.29 8.86
N GLN A 961 25.39 -48.74 7.66
CA GLN A 961 26.33 -49.28 6.68
C GLN A 961 27.79 -48.80 6.89
N GLY A 962 28.05 -47.99 7.92
CA GLY A 962 29.41 -47.62 8.35
C GLY A 962 29.96 -46.32 7.76
N PHE A 963 29.13 -45.48 7.15
CA PHE A 963 29.56 -44.14 6.71
C PHE A 963 29.89 -43.28 7.94
N PRO A 964 31.08 -42.66 7.99
CA PRO A 964 31.40 -41.73 9.07
C PRO A 964 30.60 -40.44 8.93
N GLU A 965 30.59 -39.60 9.96
CA GLU A 965 29.79 -38.37 9.99
C GLU A 965 30.18 -37.38 8.89
N GLU A 966 31.48 -37.20 8.65
CA GLU A 966 32.01 -36.32 7.60
C GLU A 966 31.66 -36.76 6.16
N ALA A 967 31.17 -38.00 5.99
CA ALA A 967 30.73 -38.54 4.72
C ALA A 967 29.20 -38.47 4.52
N ARG A 968 28.47 -37.94 5.51
CA ARG A 968 27.01 -37.86 5.54
C ARG A 968 26.55 -36.39 5.45
N HIS A 969 26.02 -36.00 4.30
CA HIS A 969 25.69 -34.61 3.97
C HIS A 969 24.20 -34.44 3.71
N LEU A 970 23.57 -33.43 4.31
CA LEU A 970 22.15 -33.14 4.09
C LEU A 970 21.86 -31.63 4.02
N GLU A 971 20.79 -31.28 3.32
CA GLU A 971 20.24 -29.92 3.24
C GLU A 971 18.74 -29.95 3.57
N TYR A 972 18.32 -29.10 4.51
CA TYR A 972 16.91 -28.93 4.87
C TYR A 972 16.27 -27.78 4.10
N PHE A 973 15.12 -28.03 3.47
CA PHE A 973 14.30 -26.98 2.85
C PHE A 973 13.30 -26.34 3.81
N SER A 974 12.92 -27.05 4.86
CA SER A 974 12.06 -26.59 5.95
C SER A 974 12.70 -26.93 7.29
N VAL A 975 12.31 -26.19 8.33
CA VAL A 975 12.77 -26.46 9.70
C VAL A 975 12.19 -27.80 10.16
N PRO A 976 13.02 -28.77 10.57
CA PRO A 976 12.54 -30.00 11.18
C PRO A 976 11.72 -29.78 12.45
N GLU A 977 10.83 -30.71 12.78
CA GLU A 977 10.17 -30.75 14.09
C GLU A 977 11.23 -30.78 15.21
N GLN A 978 11.19 -29.78 16.08
CA GLN A 978 12.12 -29.62 17.19
C GLN A 978 11.54 -30.16 18.50
N PRO A 979 12.37 -30.69 19.40
CA PRO A 979 11.96 -30.95 20.77
C PRO A 979 11.59 -29.63 21.48
N ASP A 980 10.70 -29.70 22.48
CA ASP A 980 10.38 -28.54 23.32
C ASP A 980 11.63 -28.12 24.11
N TYR A 981 12.30 -27.07 23.66
CA TYR A 981 13.44 -26.49 24.36
C TYR A 981 12.98 -25.57 25.48
N GLU A 982 13.63 -25.66 26.65
CA GLU A 982 13.49 -24.65 27.69
C GLU A 982 14.45 -23.48 27.41
N ASN A 983 13.93 -22.25 27.41
CA ASN A 983 14.77 -21.07 27.20
C ASN A 983 15.17 -20.47 28.54
N HIS A 984 16.47 -20.32 28.74
CA HIS A 984 17.02 -19.59 29.88
C HIS A 984 17.70 -18.28 29.44
N PRO A 985 17.73 -17.26 30.33
CA PRO A 985 18.55 -16.08 30.13
C PRO A 985 20.04 -16.45 30.10
N PHE A 986 20.83 -15.73 29.31
CA PHE A 986 22.29 -15.89 29.26
C PHE A 986 22.98 -14.58 28.86
N LYS A 987 24.32 -14.53 28.90
CA LYS A 987 25.11 -13.36 28.49
C LYS A 987 25.87 -13.62 27.19
N LEU A 988 25.78 -12.69 26.25
CA LEU A 988 26.54 -12.71 25.00
C LEU A 988 27.66 -11.66 25.07
N LYS A 989 28.92 -12.12 25.09
CA LYS A 989 30.11 -11.28 25.06
C LYS A 989 30.62 -11.12 23.62
N LEU A 990 30.84 -9.89 23.21
CA LEU A 990 31.30 -9.55 21.87
C LEU A 990 32.79 -9.21 21.93
N ALA A 991 33.64 -10.08 21.37
CA ALA A 991 35.08 -9.97 21.59
C ALA A 991 35.69 -8.68 21.01
N ARG A 992 35.16 -8.15 19.89
CA ARG A 992 35.73 -6.96 19.24
C ARG A 992 35.39 -5.68 19.98
N SER A 993 34.18 -5.59 20.54
CA SER A 993 33.71 -4.39 21.25
C SER A 993 33.89 -4.48 22.78
N GLY A 994 34.11 -5.67 23.34
CA GLY A 994 34.15 -5.92 24.78
C GLY A 994 32.79 -5.80 25.47
N ARG A 995 31.70 -5.56 24.73
CA ARG A 995 30.34 -5.44 25.27
C ARG A 995 29.83 -6.81 25.74
N VAL A 996 29.03 -6.80 26.80
CA VAL A 996 28.30 -7.97 27.29
C VAL A 996 26.82 -7.62 27.24
N LEU A 997 26.04 -8.41 26.50
CA LEU A 997 24.61 -8.22 26.32
C LEU A 997 23.85 -9.30 27.10
N ASP A 998 22.82 -8.90 27.84
CA ASP A 998 21.90 -9.85 28.47
C ASP A 998 20.87 -10.32 27.44
N VAL A 999 20.81 -11.63 27.21
CA VAL A 999 19.87 -12.26 26.29
C VAL A 999 18.74 -12.92 27.10
N PRO A 1000 17.52 -12.35 27.13
CA PRO A 1000 16.41 -12.90 27.89
C PRO A 1000 15.86 -14.19 27.25
N ALA A 1001 15.06 -14.95 27.98
CA ALA A 1001 14.51 -16.24 27.53
C ALA A 1001 13.64 -16.12 26.27
N GLU A 1002 12.98 -14.97 26.10
CA GLU A 1002 12.01 -14.71 25.03
C GLU A 1002 12.64 -14.15 23.75
N LYS A 1003 13.96 -13.89 23.73
CA LYS A 1003 14.66 -13.30 22.57
C LYS A 1003 15.87 -14.11 22.17
N THR A 1004 16.21 -14.07 20.88
CA THR A 1004 17.41 -14.71 20.35
C THR A 1004 18.63 -13.81 20.57
N ALA A 1005 19.85 -14.37 20.49
CA ALA A 1005 21.08 -13.58 20.52
C ALA A 1005 21.08 -12.53 19.38
N ALA A 1006 20.64 -12.94 18.19
CA ALA A 1006 20.56 -12.06 17.03
C ALA A 1006 19.59 -10.89 17.24
N ASP A 1007 18.40 -11.14 17.81
CA ASP A 1007 17.44 -10.07 18.13
C ASP A 1007 18.06 -9.06 19.11
N VAL A 1008 18.73 -9.55 20.16
CA VAL A 1008 19.38 -8.69 21.16
C VAL A 1008 20.54 -7.92 20.56
N MET A 1009 21.34 -8.52 19.69
CA MET A 1009 22.41 -7.82 18.95
C MET A 1009 21.84 -6.68 18.10
N VAL A 1010 20.78 -6.94 17.33
CA VAL A 1010 20.10 -5.94 16.50
C VAL A 1010 19.51 -4.81 17.35
N GLU A 1011 18.84 -5.14 18.46
CA GLU A 1011 18.29 -4.15 19.40
C GLU A 1011 19.37 -3.24 19.99
N HIS A 1012 20.60 -3.74 20.13
CA HIS A 1012 21.75 -3.03 20.65
C HIS A 1012 22.63 -2.37 19.57
N GLY A 1013 22.10 -2.25 18.34
CA GLY A 1013 22.73 -1.55 17.21
C GLY A 1013 23.89 -2.31 16.57
N LEU A 1014 23.96 -3.64 16.73
CA LEU A 1014 25.03 -4.46 16.15
C LEU A 1014 24.56 -5.08 14.83
N SER A 1015 25.43 -4.99 13.82
CA SER A 1015 25.17 -5.60 12.51
C SER A 1015 25.38 -7.10 12.58
N VAL A 1016 24.30 -7.86 12.42
CA VAL A 1016 24.32 -9.30 12.16
C VAL A 1016 23.40 -9.55 10.98
N ASP A 1017 23.90 -10.27 9.98
CA ASP A 1017 23.09 -10.61 8.82
C ASP A 1017 22.06 -11.66 9.24
N ILE A 1018 20.77 -11.34 9.14
CA ILE A 1018 19.67 -12.26 9.48
C ILE A 1018 18.76 -12.38 8.27
N LYS A 1019 18.34 -13.61 7.97
CA LYS A 1019 17.49 -13.91 6.81
C LYS A 1019 16.31 -14.82 7.13
N CYS A 1020 16.54 -16.07 7.52
CA CYS A 1020 15.44 -16.99 7.82
C CYS A 1020 14.88 -16.82 9.25
N SER A 1021 15.73 -16.41 10.21
CA SER A 1021 15.44 -16.45 11.65
C SER A 1021 14.99 -17.82 12.19
N ASP A 1022 15.23 -18.88 11.44
CA ASP A 1022 14.71 -20.23 11.67
C ASP A 1022 15.85 -21.28 11.74
N GLY A 1023 17.12 -20.84 11.75
CA GLY A 1023 18.29 -21.74 11.90
C GLY A 1023 18.68 -22.57 10.67
N ILE A 1024 18.04 -22.35 9.51
CA ILE A 1024 18.23 -23.18 8.30
C ILE A 1024 19.05 -22.52 7.17
N CYS A 1025 19.35 -21.23 7.25
CA CYS A 1025 20.04 -20.51 6.15
C CYS A 1025 21.51 -20.17 6.41
N GLY A 1026 22.01 -20.31 7.64
CA GLY A 1026 23.41 -20.02 7.98
C GLY A 1026 23.87 -18.56 7.91
N VAL A 1027 23.03 -17.61 7.48
CA VAL A 1027 23.43 -16.20 7.29
C VAL A 1027 23.86 -15.51 8.59
N CYS A 1028 23.23 -15.80 9.73
CA CYS A 1028 23.57 -15.20 11.03
C CYS A 1028 24.71 -15.93 11.78
N LYS A 1029 25.60 -16.59 11.02
CA LYS A 1029 26.75 -17.32 11.56
C LYS A 1029 27.80 -16.34 12.09
N CYS A 1030 28.19 -16.52 13.35
CA CYS A 1030 29.31 -15.85 13.98
C CYS A 1030 30.38 -16.87 14.38
N GLY A 1031 31.64 -16.44 14.49
CA GLY A 1031 32.69 -17.28 15.08
C GLY A 1031 32.46 -17.43 16.59
N LEU A 1032 32.52 -18.65 17.10
CA LEU A 1032 32.45 -18.96 18.53
C LEU A 1032 33.88 -18.93 19.10
N ILE A 1033 34.12 -18.09 20.12
CA ILE A 1033 35.43 -17.95 20.78
C ILE A 1033 35.47 -18.74 22.08
N SER A 1034 34.44 -18.63 22.92
CA SER A 1034 34.34 -19.37 24.19
C SER A 1034 32.88 -19.50 24.65
N GLY A 1035 32.61 -20.45 25.55
CA GLY A 1035 31.27 -20.73 26.09
C GLY A 1035 30.60 -21.94 25.45
N GLU A 1036 29.76 -22.62 26.23
CA GLU A 1036 29.02 -23.81 25.79
C GLU A 1036 27.69 -23.39 25.14
N VAL A 1037 27.44 -23.88 23.93
CA VAL A 1037 26.30 -23.48 23.10
C VAL A 1037 25.33 -24.65 22.94
N GLU A 1038 24.06 -24.41 23.20
CA GLU A 1038 22.98 -25.28 22.74
C GLU A 1038 22.67 -24.93 21.27
N HIS A 1039 23.23 -25.72 20.36
CA HIS A 1039 23.03 -25.57 18.93
C HIS A 1039 21.62 -26.00 18.53
N ARG A 1040 20.82 -25.04 18.07
CA ARG A 1040 19.45 -25.24 17.59
C ARG A 1040 19.31 -25.03 16.08
N ASP A 1041 20.44 -24.95 15.39
CA ASP A 1041 20.51 -24.76 13.95
C ASP A 1041 20.71 -26.08 13.19
N PHE A 1042 20.41 -26.06 11.90
CA PHE A 1042 20.43 -27.22 11.03
C PHE A 1042 21.44 -27.09 9.88
N VAL A 1043 22.40 -26.17 10.01
CA VAL A 1043 23.35 -25.81 8.94
C VAL A 1043 24.81 -26.01 9.32
N LEU A 1044 25.13 -26.00 10.62
CA LEU A 1044 26.48 -26.28 11.08
C LEU A 1044 26.65 -27.79 11.33
N SER A 1045 27.72 -28.37 10.77
CA SER A 1045 28.19 -29.71 11.15
C SER A 1045 28.72 -29.73 12.59
N ASN A 1046 28.82 -30.90 13.22
CA ASN A 1046 29.36 -31.00 14.60
C ASN A 1046 30.75 -30.35 14.73
N LYS A 1047 31.61 -30.49 13.72
CA LYS A 1047 32.92 -29.83 13.69
C LYS A 1047 32.83 -28.31 13.55
N GLN A 1048 31.87 -27.79 12.78
CA GLN A 1048 31.66 -26.35 12.67
C GLN A 1048 31.08 -25.77 13.97
N ARG A 1049 30.23 -26.53 14.69
CA ARG A 1049 29.66 -26.14 15.99
C ARG A 1049 30.75 -25.89 17.06
N GLU A 1050 31.91 -26.54 16.95
CA GLU A 1050 33.06 -26.26 17.82
C GLU A 1050 33.61 -24.83 17.68
N THR A 1051 33.38 -24.17 16.54
CA THR A 1051 34.04 -22.88 16.19
C THR A 1051 33.09 -21.80 15.67
N ALA A 1052 31.80 -22.09 15.55
CA ALA A 1052 30.80 -21.17 15.00
C ALA A 1052 29.44 -21.35 15.67
N ILE A 1053 28.64 -20.29 15.67
CA ILE A 1053 27.28 -20.26 16.23
C ILE A 1053 26.31 -19.57 15.27
N ILE A 1054 25.09 -20.09 15.16
CA ILE A 1054 23.96 -19.46 14.47
C ILE A 1054 23.11 -18.68 15.47
N THR A 1055 23.29 -17.36 15.48
CA THR A 1055 22.79 -16.47 16.55
C THR A 1055 21.27 -16.28 16.58
N CYS A 1056 20.55 -16.61 15.50
CA CYS A 1056 19.10 -16.44 15.43
C CYS A 1056 18.30 -17.57 16.10
N GLN A 1057 18.96 -18.64 16.55
CA GLN A 1057 18.28 -19.77 17.19
C GLN A 1057 19.09 -20.36 18.34
N SER A 1058 20.41 -20.50 18.18
CA SER A 1058 21.27 -21.12 19.20
C SER A 1058 21.36 -20.26 20.45
N ARG A 1059 21.48 -20.92 21.62
CA ARG A 1059 21.51 -20.29 22.95
C ARG A 1059 22.68 -20.82 23.77
N ALA A 1060 22.88 -20.30 24.99
CA ALA A 1060 23.78 -20.92 25.95
C ALA A 1060 23.23 -22.28 26.41
N ALA A 1061 24.11 -23.26 26.60
CA ALA A 1061 23.74 -24.60 27.06
C ALA A 1061 23.20 -24.62 28.50
N GLU A 1062 23.59 -23.65 29.32
CA GLU A 1062 23.23 -23.57 30.73
C GLU A 1062 22.63 -22.20 31.07
N PRO A 1063 21.71 -22.11 32.06
CA PRO A 1063 21.22 -20.84 32.59
C PRO A 1063 22.37 -19.92 33.03
N ASP A 1064 22.25 -18.62 32.73
CA ASP A 1064 23.26 -17.59 33.04
C ASP A 1064 24.65 -17.84 32.41
N GLY A 1065 24.74 -18.76 31.43
CA GLY A 1065 25.95 -19.04 30.68
C GLY A 1065 26.49 -17.80 29.95
N ILE A 1066 27.80 -17.77 29.69
CA ILE A 1066 28.44 -16.70 28.92
C ILE A 1066 28.97 -17.29 27.62
N ILE A 1067 28.41 -16.84 26.49
CA ILE A 1067 28.93 -17.16 25.16
C ILE A 1067 29.73 -15.96 24.67
N GLU A 1068 30.95 -16.18 24.18
CA GLU A 1068 31.79 -15.18 23.54
C GLU A 1068 31.89 -15.44 22.03
N ILE A 1069 31.56 -14.44 21.23
CA ILE A 1069 31.58 -14.52 19.76
C ILE A 1069 32.52 -13.48 19.13
N ASP A 1070 33.05 -13.80 17.95
CA ASP A 1070 33.86 -12.90 17.11
C ASP A 1070 32.95 -11.91 16.37
N ALA A 1071 32.35 -10.98 17.13
CA ALA A 1071 31.51 -9.90 16.65
C ALA A 1071 31.88 -8.56 17.31
#